data_AF-A0A316ENN3-F1
#
_entry.id   AF-A0A316ENN3-F1
#
_cell.length_a   1.000
_cell.length_b   1.000
_cell.length_c   1.000
_cell.angle_alpha   90.00
_cell.angle_beta   90.00
_cell.angle_gamma   90.00
#
_symmetry.space_group_name_H-M   'P 1'
#
loop_
_entity.id
_entity.type
_entity.pdbx_description
1 polymer ?
#
loop_
_entity_poly.entity_id
_entity_poly.type
_entity_poly.pdbx_seq_one_letter_code
_entity_poly.pdbx_strand_id
1 'polypeptide(L)'
;MMRCVWRWWRRASRVGWILFGVAVVAAGLVVLGSALLADLAVARLAGPDADPADLAAAKDEFDRWTGWANIIALPVGGAGIAIIAVEKFLRSRSTVTDDGPLIRALTADVENTIRRELDYRQAGDPAPIVVRWSATGRPAAGWDAVLGDGTAGSGLPLFLDGDAVDIVTRFRELPRRQLVILGAPGAGKSVLAMLLALGLLENPEEGQRVPVVIALNGWRADTEPLSRILERGLVDGHQTILADAGDPERVARWLLEHRRILPVLDGLDELPAAGRAEAIRQLKQYCALGNHLVLTSRGPEYEDAVRSGDTILTSAAVVEIEPVAAKTATAYLSYPESRRPLWEPVFAVMRAGPDAPVSRTLTSSLMIALARSAYQRDPHRPGELLDFAKKELVARRLMDVFVTAAYQRSKGARGTANARRWLSTLAYHLYEEGTRDLHWWQIQPDLLTRHRRLARVVNVGAGLLTVTVAAALCGAVTDGGSGAITAGSVALPLGLGVATQVLGVYPMRPRPFGVRLGPLPILGSYLATSVACGLAVGVLTGNSEVAVVVGATFGSVSMGSVLRRSVRRREPRDPRFDNHQLSSSTIAVLSLLEAMVGFGSAALVGGLTDAMVAAAVLGTVTLLATGGWRRLLFRLTHLRLVLAGRLPLQLARFLDDAHRKRAVLRRAGAVYQFRHALLQDHLALVQAADHTRALMNHGDKAAATRLTAMLTTLGRSDEVTDLLHHRWESGDRYVARQLALRRIESGRREEGLRILRAASTDDRKSAKRDRAVLARLLARFGMLDELRSRADAGDDASAERLMECLIAAGELDEAVRRAIDRSECDSGLIRSLVDNGRLRDVRTLAESGEYYSIEGYLEHLVKDARIAEAEAWVGTLPRYQEHGRRRLHALLFEHGNGRAALRSAREAHAQQVEGAASRLALVLCREGDIESAVEVLRGEPPEDTIATQLADILLDADRTAEAFDVLRDRPAAASQSVARRLVDHLVAASRGDEAVAYMRARSAVLRRFAFGELVGLLLRLGRLDEAIQTVQDGASYDAVLMVARSLFDGGRADEAIELLRTIKNERLWGEETVEMLAEAGAFDEIEARADDGDRAALYWRLDRMVATGRGDEAIALLQARMTGDRGRPVWDLANLLGQLGRIDEATAMMRRSADAGDNDAQAWLDAADTDEPFWKRNA
;
A
#
# COMPACT_ATOMS: atom_id res chain seq x y z
N MET A 1 -34.59 -26.30 42.95
CA MET A 1 -35.62 -25.27 43.20
C MET A 1 -35.39 -23.98 42.40
N MET A 2 -34.23 -23.31 42.49
CA MET A 2 -33.93 -22.08 41.71
C MET A 2 -34.01 -22.23 40.17
N ARG A 3 -33.65 -23.39 39.59
CA ARG A 3 -33.81 -23.66 38.15
C ARG A 3 -35.29 -23.75 37.69
N CYS A 4 -36.19 -24.21 38.55
CA CYS A 4 -37.64 -24.25 38.27
C CYS A 4 -38.27 -22.87 38.42
N VAL A 5 -37.88 -22.11 39.45
CA VAL A 5 -38.27 -20.71 39.63
C VAL A 5 -37.81 -19.86 38.43
N TRP A 6 -36.60 -20.10 37.92
CA TRP A 6 -36.07 -19.38 36.75
C TRP A 6 -36.78 -19.73 35.44
N ARG A 7 -37.13 -21.01 35.22
CA ARG A 7 -37.93 -21.43 34.04
C ARG A 7 -39.37 -20.93 34.11
N TRP A 8 -39.97 -20.89 35.29
CA TRP A 8 -41.30 -20.33 35.52
C TRP A 8 -41.30 -18.81 35.31
N TRP A 9 -40.27 -18.11 35.80
CA TRP A 9 -40.08 -16.66 35.61
C TRP A 9 -39.80 -16.28 34.15
N ARG A 10 -39.10 -17.13 33.38
CA ARG A 10 -38.85 -16.94 31.92
C ARG A 10 -40.11 -17.14 31.06
N ARG A 11 -41.10 -17.90 31.53
CA ARG A 11 -42.44 -17.99 30.92
C ARG A 11 -43.32 -16.81 31.36
N ALA A 12 -43.25 -16.42 32.64
CA ALA A 12 -43.95 -15.25 33.17
C ALA A 12 -43.48 -13.94 32.52
N SER A 13 -42.21 -13.81 32.13
CA SER A 13 -41.70 -12.59 31.49
C SER A 13 -42.28 -12.39 30.08
N ARG A 14 -42.44 -13.44 29.26
CA ARG A 14 -43.11 -13.33 27.94
C ARG A 14 -44.59 -12.94 28.08
N VAL A 15 -45.27 -13.45 29.11
CA VAL A 15 -46.66 -13.07 29.44
C VAL A 15 -46.71 -11.64 30.01
N GLY A 16 -45.71 -11.24 30.79
CA GLY A 16 -45.54 -9.87 31.30
C GLY A 16 -45.29 -8.83 30.22
N TRP A 17 -44.58 -9.17 29.14
CA TRP A 17 -44.41 -8.30 27.96
C TRP A 17 -45.73 -8.06 27.22
N ILE A 18 -46.57 -9.08 27.10
CA ILE A 18 -47.90 -8.96 26.48
C ILE A 18 -48.83 -8.16 27.40
N LEU A 19 -48.83 -8.45 28.71
CA LEU A 19 -49.63 -7.71 29.70
C LEU A 19 -49.21 -6.25 29.82
N PHE A 20 -47.92 -5.93 29.68
CA PHE A 20 -47.42 -4.55 29.65
C PHE A 20 -47.86 -3.81 28.38
N GLY A 21 -47.77 -4.46 27.21
CA GLY A 21 -48.31 -3.90 25.96
C GLY A 21 -49.82 -3.66 26.05
N VAL A 22 -50.57 -4.59 26.65
CA VAL A 22 -52.01 -4.45 26.92
C VAL A 22 -52.30 -3.34 27.92
N ALA A 23 -51.49 -3.18 28.98
CA ALA A 23 -51.66 -2.10 29.96
C ALA A 23 -51.37 -0.71 29.38
N VAL A 24 -50.37 -0.58 28.49
CA VAL A 24 -50.07 0.68 27.78
C VAL A 24 -51.17 1.03 26.78
N VAL A 25 -51.69 0.04 26.05
CA VAL A 25 -52.84 0.24 25.14
C VAL A 25 -54.11 0.56 25.93
N ALA A 26 -54.34 -0.09 27.08
CA ALA A 26 -55.47 0.20 27.96
C ALA A 26 -55.37 1.60 28.58
N ALA A 27 -54.19 2.04 29.02
CA ALA A 27 -53.97 3.40 29.50
C ALA A 27 -54.20 4.44 28.38
N GLY A 28 -53.73 4.16 27.15
CA GLY A 28 -54.00 4.99 25.99
C GLY A 28 -55.49 5.06 25.63
N LEU A 29 -56.21 3.94 25.70
CA LEU A 29 -57.66 3.88 25.48
C LEU A 29 -58.46 4.57 26.59
N VAL A 30 -57.99 4.52 27.84
CA VAL A 30 -58.61 5.26 28.96
C VAL A 30 -58.46 6.76 28.74
N VAL A 31 -57.27 7.23 28.34
CA VAL A 31 -57.03 8.65 28.01
C VAL A 31 -57.88 9.11 26.81
N LEU A 32 -57.94 8.29 25.74
CA LEU A 32 -58.78 8.57 24.57
C LEU A 32 -60.28 8.56 24.93
N GLY A 33 -60.70 7.62 25.77
CA GLY A 33 -62.07 7.48 26.25
C GLY A 33 -62.50 8.63 27.15
N SER A 34 -61.62 9.13 28.02
CA SER A 34 -61.87 10.33 28.82
C SER A 34 -61.92 11.61 27.97
N ALA A 35 -61.12 11.71 26.91
CA ALA A 35 -61.18 12.84 25.96
C ALA A 35 -62.49 12.82 25.15
N LEU A 36 -62.93 11.65 24.67
CA LEU A 36 -64.20 11.48 23.95
C LEU A 36 -65.42 11.73 24.84
N LEU A 37 -65.40 11.28 26.10
CA LEU A 37 -66.48 11.56 27.06
C LEU A 37 -66.54 13.04 27.45
N ALA A 38 -65.40 13.73 27.48
CA ALA A 38 -65.34 15.17 27.71
C ALA A 38 -65.86 15.97 26.50
N ASP A 39 -65.51 15.59 25.27
CA ASP A 39 -66.08 16.20 24.04
C ASP A 39 -67.61 15.99 23.99
N LEU A 40 -68.11 14.82 24.40
CA LEU A 40 -69.54 14.55 24.51
C LEU A 40 -70.24 15.34 25.63
N ALA A 41 -69.53 15.65 26.73
CA ALA A 41 -70.04 16.47 27.82
C ALA A 41 -70.07 17.97 27.43
N VAL A 42 -69.02 18.46 26.76
CA VAL A 42 -68.95 19.83 26.23
C VAL A 42 -69.97 20.03 25.11
N ALA A 43 -70.15 19.05 24.21
CA ALA A 43 -71.18 19.11 23.17
C ALA A 43 -72.62 19.06 23.72
N ARG A 44 -72.83 18.46 24.90
CA ARG A 44 -74.13 18.48 25.61
C ARG A 44 -74.39 19.77 26.38
N LEU A 45 -73.34 20.43 26.86
CA LEU A 45 -73.43 21.71 27.56
C LEU A 45 -73.50 22.90 26.60
N ALA A 46 -73.04 22.77 25.35
CA ALA A 46 -73.09 23.79 24.31
C ALA A 46 -74.46 23.91 23.59
N GLY A 47 -75.56 23.95 24.35
CA GLY A 47 -76.85 24.40 23.83
C GLY A 47 -76.85 25.92 23.60
N PRO A 48 -77.79 26.48 22.80
CA PRO A 48 -77.80 27.91 22.42
C PRO A 48 -77.87 28.91 23.59
N ASP A 49 -78.24 28.45 24.79
CA ASP A 49 -78.44 29.27 25.99
C ASP A 49 -77.43 28.95 27.12
N ALA A 50 -76.29 28.33 26.80
CA ALA A 50 -75.30 27.95 27.79
C ALA A 50 -74.54 29.17 28.36
N ASP A 51 -74.52 29.30 29.69
CA ASP A 51 -73.84 30.38 30.40
C ASP A 51 -72.30 30.26 30.20
N PRO A 52 -71.61 31.31 29.74
CA PRO A 52 -70.16 31.32 29.57
C PRO A 52 -69.37 30.89 30.80
N ALA A 53 -69.92 31.09 32.00
CA ALA A 53 -69.29 30.69 33.25
C ALA A 53 -69.22 29.16 33.44
N ASP A 54 -70.25 28.43 33.02
CA ASP A 54 -70.30 26.97 33.14
C ASP A 54 -69.37 26.28 32.13
N LEU A 55 -69.21 26.89 30.95
CA LEU A 55 -68.26 26.41 29.94
C LEU A 55 -66.80 26.58 30.40
N ALA A 56 -66.51 27.68 31.11
CA ALA A 56 -65.19 27.93 31.70
C ALA A 56 -64.89 26.96 32.85
N ALA A 57 -65.86 26.69 33.72
CA ALA A 57 -65.71 25.73 34.82
C ALA A 57 -65.47 24.29 34.33
N ALA A 58 -66.18 23.87 33.28
CA ALA A 58 -65.98 22.55 32.66
C ALA A 58 -64.59 22.40 32.02
N LYS A 59 -64.06 23.48 31.43
CA LYS A 59 -62.70 23.52 30.88
C LYS A 59 -61.63 23.40 31.99
N ASP A 60 -61.80 24.14 33.07
CA ASP A 60 -60.90 24.10 34.24
C ASP A 60 -60.88 22.74 34.95
N GLU A 61 -62.00 22.01 34.92
CA GLU A 61 -62.08 20.66 35.47
C GLU A 61 -61.43 19.62 34.53
N PHE A 62 -61.58 19.79 33.21
CA PHE A 62 -60.91 18.96 32.21
C PHE A 62 -59.38 19.09 32.24
N ASP A 63 -58.86 20.32 32.33
CA ASP A 63 -57.42 20.60 32.43
C ASP A 63 -56.82 19.99 33.72
N ARG A 64 -57.62 19.92 34.80
CA ARG A 64 -57.25 19.22 36.04
C ARG A 64 -57.13 17.71 35.85
N TRP A 65 -58.12 17.06 35.23
CA TRP A 65 -58.12 15.60 35.05
C TRP A 65 -57.04 15.12 34.09
N THR A 66 -56.77 15.86 33.01
CA THR A 66 -55.68 15.56 32.07
C THR A 66 -54.30 15.74 32.73
N GLY A 67 -54.15 16.72 33.63
CA GLY A 67 -52.97 16.86 34.48
C GLY A 67 -52.70 15.63 35.35
N TRP A 68 -53.71 15.09 36.04
CA TRP A 68 -53.56 13.90 36.89
C TRP A 68 -53.25 12.62 36.10
N ALA A 69 -53.85 12.43 34.92
CA ALA A 69 -53.58 11.28 34.06
C ALA A 69 -52.10 11.23 33.62
N ASN A 70 -51.51 12.39 33.30
CA ASN A 70 -50.09 12.49 32.93
C ASN A 70 -49.14 12.25 34.13
N ILE A 71 -49.52 12.70 35.34
CA ILE A 71 -48.76 12.45 36.57
C ILE A 71 -48.70 10.96 36.90
N ILE A 72 -49.77 10.20 36.63
CA ILE A 72 -49.85 8.75 36.89
C ILE A 72 -49.09 7.91 35.84
N ALA A 73 -48.97 8.38 34.59
CA ALA A 73 -48.27 7.66 33.53
C ALA A 73 -46.73 7.62 33.72
N LEU A 74 -46.16 8.67 34.32
CA LEU A 74 -44.73 8.80 34.61
C LEU A 74 -44.14 7.68 35.50
N PRO A 75 -44.71 7.33 36.66
CA PRO A 75 -44.19 6.27 37.52
C PRO A 75 -44.29 4.87 36.88
N VAL A 76 -45.30 4.61 36.04
CA VAL A 76 -45.44 3.32 35.33
C VAL A 76 -44.34 3.14 34.28
N GLY A 77 -44.02 4.20 33.52
CA GLY A 77 -42.88 4.22 32.60
C GLY A 77 -41.54 4.07 33.32
N GLY A 78 -41.37 4.74 34.47
CA GLY A 78 -40.18 4.64 35.32
C GLY A 78 -39.94 3.23 35.87
N ALA A 79 -41.01 2.54 36.32
CA ALA A 79 -40.93 1.17 36.83
C ALA A 79 -40.48 0.16 35.76
N GLY A 80 -40.95 0.31 34.51
CA GLY A 80 -40.52 -0.53 33.39
C GLY A 80 -39.01 -0.39 33.09
N ILE A 81 -38.48 0.83 33.17
CA ILE A 81 -37.04 1.11 32.98
C ILE A 81 -36.21 0.52 34.13
N ALA A 82 -36.70 0.63 35.37
CA ALA A 82 -36.01 0.08 36.55
C ALA A 82 -35.88 -1.45 36.47
N ILE A 83 -36.92 -2.16 36.02
CA ILE A 83 -36.88 -3.62 35.86
C ILE A 83 -35.84 -4.04 34.79
N ILE A 84 -35.78 -3.33 33.67
CA ILE A 84 -34.78 -3.59 32.61
C ILE A 84 -33.37 -3.31 33.12
N ALA A 85 -33.18 -2.23 33.88
CA ALA A 85 -31.89 -1.87 34.47
C ALA A 85 -31.43 -2.93 35.49
N VAL A 86 -32.33 -3.44 36.33
CA VAL A 86 -32.05 -4.48 37.32
C VAL A 86 -31.74 -5.83 36.66
N GLU A 87 -32.49 -6.26 35.64
CA GLU A 87 -32.19 -7.51 34.91
C GLU A 87 -30.79 -7.46 34.28
N LYS A 88 -30.45 -6.32 33.68
CA LYS A 88 -29.14 -6.10 33.03
C LYS A 88 -28.01 -5.98 34.05
N PHE A 89 -28.26 -5.37 35.20
CA PHE A 89 -27.32 -5.28 36.31
C PHE A 89 -27.02 -6.65 36.92
N LEU A 90 -28.03 -7.50 37.10
CA LEU A 90 -27.87 -8.86 37.63
C LEU A 90 -27.08 -9.77 36.67
N ARG A 91 -27.34 -9.72 35.35
CA ARG A 91 -26.53 -10.43 34.35
C ARG A 91 -25.08 -9.98 34.29
N SER A 92 -24.80 -8.72 34.62
CA SER A 92 -23.42 -8.21 34.63
C SER A 92 -22.57 -8.79 35.76
N ARG A 93 -23.19 -9.33 36.83
CA ARG A 93 -22.50 -9.82 38.04
C ARG A 93 -22.37 -11.34 38.14
N SER A 94 -22.93 -12.14 37.22
CA SER A 94 -22.76 -13.60 37.24
C SER A 94 -21.31 -13.98 36.95
N THR A 95 -20.65 -14.63 37.90
CA THR A 95 -19.31 -15.22 37.73
C THR A 95 -19.43 -16.58 37.03
N VAL A 96 -18.52 -16.85 36.07
CA VAL A 96 -18.41 -18.16 35.43
C VAL A 96 -17.95 -19.15 36.52
N THR A 97 -18.85 -20.05 36.93
CA THR A 97 -18.66 -20.94 38.08
C THR A 97 -18.42 -22.40 37.69
N ASP A 98 -18.70 -22.78 36.44
CA ASP A 98 -18.47 -24.11 35.87
C ASP A 98 -18.08 -23.98 34.38
N ASP A 99 -16.85 -24.38 34.05
CA ASP A 99 -16.22 -24.15 32.75
C ASP A 99 -16.43 -25.29 31.75
N GLY A 100 -16.65 -26.52 32.23
CA GLY A 100 -16.85 -27.71 31.41
C GLY A 100 -18.03 -27.61 30.43
N PRO A 101 -19.24 -27.22 30.88
CA PRO A 101 -20.39 -27.04 29.99
C PRO A 101 -20.18 -25.94 28.93
N LEU A 102 -19.54 -24.84 29.32
CA LEU A 102 -19.25 -23.73 28.41
C LEU A 102 -18.27 -24.17 27.31
N ILE A 103 -17.20 -24.87 27.67
CA ILE A 103 -16.19 -25.34 26.71
C ILE A 103 -16.79 -26.37 25.76
N ARG A 104 -17.61 -27.31 26.24
CA ARG A 104 -18.31 -28.26 25.36
C ARG A 104 -19.25 -27.56 24.38
N ALA A 105 -20.03 -26.58 24.86
CA ALA A 105 -20.92 -25.80 24.01
C ALA A 105 -20.14 -24.98 22.97
N LEU A 106 -19.03 -24.35 23.37
CA LEU A 106 -18.16 -23.60 22.45
C LEU A 106 -17.49 -24.51 21.42
N THR A 107 -16.98 -25.67 21.84
CA THR A 107 -16.37 -26.68 20.97
C THR A 107 -17.33 -27.10 19.87
N ALA A 108 -18.57 -27.48 20.24
CA ALA A 108 -19.60 -27.87 19.28
C ALA A 108 -19.99 -26.73 18.34
N ASP A 109 -20.07 -25.48 18.83
CA ASP A 109 -20.41 -24.33 18.01
C ASP A 109 -19.30 -23.96 17.01
N VAL A 110 -18.04 -24.03 17.45
CA VAL A 110 -16.86 -23.84 16.60
C VAL A 110 -16.80 -24.92 15.52
N GLU A 111 -16.97 -26.18 15.89
CA GLU A 111 -16.98 -27.30 14.94
C GLU A 111 -18.08 -27.12 13.89
N ASN A 112 -19.31 -26.83 14.32
CA ASN A 112 -20.44 -26.57 13.42
C ASN A 112 -20.21 -25.34 12.54
N THR A 113 -19.48 -24.34 13.01
CA THR A 113 -19.15 -23.14 12.23
C THR A 113 -18.13 -23.45 11.16
N ILE A 114 -17.06 -24.18 11.49
CA ILE A 114 -16.04 -24.61 10.54
C ILE A 114 -16.62 -25.58 9.49
N ARG A 115 -17.39 -26.60 9.91
CA ARG A 115 -18.06 -27.54 8.99
C ARG A 115 -18.97 -26.80 8.01
N ARG A 116 -19.82 -25.88 8.50
CA ARG A 116 -20.69 -25.06 7.64
C ARG A 116 -19.89 -24.23 6.64
N GLU A 117 -18.78 -23.63 7.06
CA GLU A 117 -17.92 -22.85 6.18
C GLU A 117 -17.22 -23.73 5.12
N LEU A 118 -16.78 -24.94 5.49
CA LEU A 118 -16.25 -25.93 4.54
C LEU A 118 -17.33 -26.44 3.57
N ASP A 119 -18.55 -26.68 4.03
CA ASP A 119 -19.69 -27.09 3.19
C ASP A 119 -20.07 -26.01 2.18
N TYR A 120 -20.12 -24.73 2.61
CA TYR A 120 -20.34 -23.60 1.69
C TYR A 120 -19.21 -23.50 0.65
N ARG A 121 -18.00 -23.90 1.01
CA ARG A 121 -16.86 -23.97 0.08
C ARG A 121 -16.95 -25.16 -0.88
N GLN A 122 -17.67 -26.23 -0.50
CA GLN A 122 -17.86 -27.50 -1.20
C GLN A 122 -19.17 -27.63 -2.01
N ALA A 123 -19.98 -26.56 -2.15
CA ALA A 123 -21.27 -26.58 -2.88
C ALA A 123 -21.22 -26.96 -4.39
N GLY A 124 -20.11 -27.54 -4.85
CA GLY A 124 -19.89 -28.13 -6.17
C GLY A 124 -19.39 -29.57 -6.20
N ASP A 125 -19.13 -30.26 -5.06
CA ASP A 125 -18.59 -31.64 -4.90
C ASP A 125 -17.34 -31.93 -5.77
N PRO A 126 -16.13 -32.08 -5.20
CA PRO A 126 -15.75 -33.05 -4.17
C PRO A 126 -14.93 -32.41 -3.04
N ALA A 127 -14.34 -33.26 -2.20
CA ALA A 127 -13.44 -32.91 -1.11
C ALA A 127 -12.36 -31.86 -1.51
N PRO A 128 -11.92 -31.00 -0.58
CA PRO A 128 -10.89 -30.00 -0.84
C PRO A 128 -9.61 -30.64 -1.40
N ILE A 129 -8.92 -29.91 -2.29
CA ILE A 129 -7.64 -30.35 -2.86
C ILE A 129 -6.65 -30.56 -1.71
N VAL A 130 -6.14 -31.78 -1.58
CA VAL A 130 -5.10 -32.11 -0.59
C VAL A 130 -3.81 -31.39 -1.00
N VAL A 131 -3.39 -30.44 -0.16
CA VAL A 131 -2.15 -29.67 -0.36
C VAL A 131 -1.03 -30.28 0.48
N ARG A 132 0.18 -30.29 -0.09
CA ARG A 132 1.40 -30.65 0.63
C ARG A 132 2.04 -29.40 1.23
N TRP A 133 2.79 -29.58 2.30
CA TRP A 133 3.54 -28.52 2.95
C TRP A 133 4.88 -29.06 3.45
N SER A 134 5.87 -28.18 3.54
CA SER A 134 7.21 -28.48 4.04
C SER A 134 7.72 -27.34 4.91
N ALA A 135 8.81 -27.55 5.66
CA ALA A 135 9.52 -26.48 6.34
C ALA A 135 9.91 -25.38 5.33
N THR A 136 9.79 -24.11 5.73
CA THR A 136 10.20 -23.01 4.84
C THR A 136 11.72 -22.94 4.75
N GLY A 137 12.25 -22.71 3.54
CA GLY A 137 13.67 -22.40 3.32
C GLY A 137 14.00 -20.90 3.48
N ARG A 138 13.01 -20.07 3.85
CA ARG A 138 13.18 -18.63 3.99
C ARG A 138 13.92 -18.28 5.29
N PRO A 139 14.71 -17.19 5.31
CA PRO A 139 15.40 -16.70 6.51
C PRO A 139 14.42 -16.00 7.48
N ALA A 140 13.34 -16.69 7.85
CA ALA A 140 12.22 -16.15 8.64
C ALA A 140 11.77 -17.08 9.77
N ALA A 141 12.46 -18.21 9.97
CA ALA A 141 12.19 -19.19 11.04
C ALA A 141 13.37 -19.27 12.02
N GLY A 142 13.08 -19.43 13.32
CA GLY A 142 14.11 -19.72 14.32
C GLY A 142 14.52 -21.20 14.29
N TRP A 143 15.82 -21.48 14.26
CA TRP A 143 16.36 -22.85 14.19
C TRP A 143 16.01 -23.70 15.44
N ASP A 144 15.85 -23.08 16.61
CA ASP A 144 15.56 -23.75 17.89
C ASP A 144 14.18 -24.43 17.93
N ALA A 145 13.19 -23.93 17.17
CA ALA A 145 11.85 -24.52 17.10
C ALA A 145 11.78 -25.85 16.33
N VAL A 146 12.78 -26.13 15.48
CA VAL A 146 12.88 -27.34 14.64
C VAL A 146 13.73 -28.42 15.32
N LEU A 147 14.66 -28.03 16.18
CA LEU A 147 15.61 -28.92 16.86
C LEU A 147 15.17 -29.34 18.27
N GLY A 148 14.23 -28.60 18.88
CA GLY A 148 13.78 -28.85 20.25
C GLY A 148 14.82 -28.42 21.28
N ASP A 149 14.36 -27.90 22.43
CA ASP A 149 15.25 -27.73 23.58
C ASP A 149 15.77 -29.14 23.95
N GLY A 150 17.09 -29.36 23.92
CA GLY A 150 17.77 -30.66 24.07
C GLY A 150 17.61 -31.36 25.43
N THR A 151 16.47 -31.20 26.09
CA THR A 151 16.12 -31.74 27.41
C THR A 151 15.03 -32.84 27.35
N ALA A 152 14.45 -33.11 26.18
CA ALA A 152 13.46 -34.18 26.01
C ALA A 152 13.88 -35.22 24.94
N GLY A 153 14.72 -36.18 25.34
CA GLY A 153 14.66 -37.60 24.98
C GLY A 153 14.75 -38.12 23.53
N SER A 154 14.57 -37.31 22.47
CA SER A 154 14.69 -37.79 21.09
C SER A 154 15.38 -36.74 20.21
N GLY A 155 16.71 -36.77 20.19
CA GLY A 155 17.57 -35.84 19.43
C GLY A 155 17.56 -36.07 17.91
N LEU A 156 16.38 -36.20 17.31
CA LEU A 156 16.20 -36.21 15.86
C LEU A 156 15.49 -34.92 15.42
N PRO A 157 15.91 -34.25 14.34
CA PRO A 157 15.21 -33.09 13.80
C PRO A 157 13.75 -33.45 13.49
N LEU A 158 12.80 -32.61 13.91
CA LEU A 158 11.41 -32.74 13.48
C LEU A 158 11.34 -32.42 11.97
N PHE A 159 11.23 -33.46 11.14
CA PHE A 159 10.93 -33.27 9.72
C PHE A 159 9.50 -32.75 9.57
N LEU A 160 9.39 -31.45 9.32
CA LEU A 160 8.14 -30.76 9.08
C LEU A 160 7.77 -30.85 7.61
N ASP A 161 7.27 -32.00 7.19
CA ASP A 161 6.64 -32.21 5.89
C ASP A 161 5.41 -33.13 6.04
N GLY A 162 4.44 -32.96 5.14
CA GLY A 162 3.23 -33.77 5.16
C GLY A 162 2.11 -33.20 4.30
N ASP A 163 0.93 -33.81 4.42
CA ASP A 163 -0.30 -33.32 3.81
C ASP A 163 -1.29 -32.73 4.84
N ALA A 164 -2.49 -32.39 4.40
CA ALA A 164 -3.52 -31.79 5.26
C ALA A 164 -3.98 -32.70 6.43
N VAL A 165 -3.74 -34.01 6.37
CA VAL A 165 -4.07 -34.96 7.44
C VAL A 165 -2.94 -35.00 8.47
N ASP A 166 -1.69 -34.95 8.03
CA ASP A 166 -0.51 -35.03 8.89
C ASP A 166 -0.33 -33.79 9.79
N ILE A 167 -0.88 -32.64 9.38
CA ILE A 167 -0.69 -31.36 10.07
C ILE A 167 -1.16 -31.38 11.53
N VAL A 168 -2.20 -32.14 11.86
CA VAL A 168 -2.72 -32.26 13.23
C VAL A 168 -1.72 -32.98 14.12
N THR A 169 -1.19 -34.10 13.65
CA THR A 169 -0.17 -34.90 14.34
C THR A 169 1.09 -34.07 14.55
N ARG A 170 1.59 -33.42 13.49
CA ARG A 170 2.79 -32.59 13.54
C ARG A 170 2.64 -31.38 14.44
N PHE A 171 1.47 -30.73 14.45
CA PHE A 171 1.20 -29.63 15.37
C PHE A 171 1.25 -30.06 16.84
N ARG A 172 0.83 -31.29 17.17
CA ARG A 172 0.89 -31.83 18.53
C ARG A 172 2.30 -32.14 19.00
N GLU A 173 3.18 -32.55 18.07
CA GLU A 173 4.60 -32.84 18.32
C GLU A 173 5.43 -31.57 18.62
N LEU A 174 4.93 -30.38 18.23
CA LEU A 174 5.64 -29.12 18.47
C LEU A 174 5.73 -28.79 19.98
N PRO A 175 6.94 -28.52 20.52
CA PRO A 175 7.15 -28.28 21.95
C PRO A 175 6.27 -27.16 22.53
N ARG A 176 6.05 -26.10 21.74
CA ARG A 176 5.28 -24.91 22.15
C ARG A 176 3.92 -24.79 21.45
N ARG A 177 3.56 -25.74 20.56
CA ARG A 177 2.32 -25.74 19.77
C ARG A 177 2.07 -24.36 19.08
N GLN A 178 3.14 -23.81 18.50
CA GLN A 178 3.18 -22.54 17.76
C GLN A 178 3.53 -22.82 16.31
N LEU A 179 2.66 -22.47 15.37
CA LEU A 179 2.78 -22.79 13.94
C LEU A 179 2.47 -21.57 13.06
N VAL A 180 3.32 -21.30 12.09
CA VAL A 180 3.10 -20.33 11.01
C VAL A 180 2.94 -21.08 9.69
N ILE A 181 1.81 -20.89 9.02
CA ILE A 181 1.48 -21.48 7.72
C ILE A 181 1.64 -20.41 6.63
N LEU A 182 2.69 -20.55 5.84
CA LEU A 182 3.00 -19.72 4.69
C LEU A 182 2.50 -20.33 3.39
N GLY A 183 2.38 -19.51 2.35
CA GLY A 183 2.05 -19.99 1.01
C GLY A 183 1.65 -18.88 0.07
N ALA A 184 1.76 -19.15 -1.23
CA ALA A 184 1.42 -18.21 -2.29
C ALA A 184 -0.06 -17.73 -2.22
N PRO A 185 -0.41 -16.62 -2.89
CA PRO A 185 -1.80 -16.20 -3.06
C PRO A 185 -2.66 -17.35 -3.63
N GLY A 186 -3.75 -17.67 -2.94
CA GLY A 186 -4.64 -18.76 -3.34
C GLY A 186 -4.09 -20.18 -3.12
N ALA A 187 -3.01 -20.38 -2.35
CA ALA A 187 -2.46 -21.71 -2.06
C ALA A 187 -3.34 -22.58 -1.16
N GLY A 188 -4.28 -21.99 -0.41
CA GLY A 188 -5.22 -22.74 0.44
C GLY A 188 -4.96 -22.64 1.94
N LYS A 189 -4.15 -21.65 2.38
CA LYS A 189 -3.78 -21.42 3.79
C LYS A 189 -4.96 -21.44 4.76
N SER A 190 -6.01 -20.65 4.49
CA SER A 190 -7.21 -20.62 5.33
C SER A 190 -7.93 -21.98 5.38
N VAL A 191 -7.91 -22.75 4.27
CA VAL A 191 -8.51 -24.10 4.25
C VAL A 191 -7.68 -25.05 5.10
N LEU A 192 -6.36 -25.03 4.97
CA LEU A 192 -5.46 -25.85 5.79
C LEU A 192 -5.59 -25.51 7.29
N ALA A 193 -5.69 -24.22 7.65
CA ALA A 193 -5.91 -23.78 9.03
C ALA A 193 -7.26 -24.24 9.60
N MET A 194 -8.33 -24.21 8.80
CA MET A 194 -9.64 -24.75 9.20
C MET A 194 -9.64 -26.28 9.32
N LEU A 195 -8.94 -27.00 8.43
CA LEU A 195 -8.79 -28.46 8.50
C LEU A 195 -7.98 -28.87 9.74
N LEU A 196 -6.91 -28.13 10.06
CA LEU A 196 -6.18 -28.29 11.32
C LEU A 196 -7.10 -28.08 12.53
N ALA A 197 -7.86 -26.99 12.56
CA ALA A 197 -8.81 -26.72 13.64
C ALA A 197 -9.88 -27.81 13.77
N LEU A 198 -10.44 -28.29 12.65
CA LEU A 198 -11.42 -29.37 12.63
C LEU A 198 -10.84 -30.70 13.13
N GLY A 199 -9.66 -31.10 12.64
CA GLY A 199 -9.02 -32.34 13.08
C GLY A 199 -8.63 -32.33 14.56
N LEU A 200 -8.29 -31.15 15.10
CA LEU A 200 -8.08 -30.92 16.53
C LEU A 200 -9.37 -31.05 17.36
N LEU A 201 -10.53 -30.69 16.79
CA LEU A 201 -11.85 -30.81 17.44
C LEU A 201 -12.42 -32.23 17.37
N GLU A 202 -12.18 -32.95 16.28
CA GLU A 202 -12.70 -34.32 16.07
C GLU A 202 -12.03 -35.35 16.98
N ASN A 203 -10.76 -35.14 17.33
CA ASN A 203 -9.98 -36.06 18.18
C ASN A 203 -9.35 -35.32 19.37
N PRO A 204 -10.14 -34.79 20.34
CA PRO A 204 -9.61 -33.93 21.38
C PRO A 204 -8.80 -34.70 22.45
N GLU A 205 -7.61 -34.20 22.81
CA GLU A 205 -6.83 -34.62 23.97
C GLU A 205 -7.39 -34.00 25.27
N GLU A 206 -7.12 -34.65 26.40
CA GLU A 206 -7.51 -34.11 27.70
C GLU A 206 -6.80 -32.77 27.98
N GLY A 207 -7.57 -31.74 28.37
CA GLY A 207 -7.04 -30.38 28.57
C GLY A 207 -6.73 -29.61 27.27
N GLN A 208 -7.09 -30.15 26.10
CA GLN A 208 -6.87 -29.46 24.82
C GLN A 208 -7.64 -28.14 24.74
N ARG A 209 -6.97 -27.10 24.23
CA ARG A 209 -7.56 -25.77 23.99
C ARG A 209 -8.47 -25.80 22.76
N VAL A 210 -9.58 -25.06 22.80
CA VAL A 210 -10.53 -24.99 21.68
C VAL A 210 -9.93 -24.14 20.55
N PRO A 211 -9.67 -24.70 19.35
CA PRO A 211 -9.13 -23.95 18.21
C PRO A 211 -10.19 -23.01 17.62
N VAL A 212 -10.02 -21.71 17.77
CA VAL A 212 -10.95 -20.71 17.22
C VAL A 212 -10.29 -19.96 16.07
N VAL A 213 -10.88 -20.04 14.89
CA VAL A 213 -10.41 -19.32 13.68
C VAL A 213 -10.82 -17.86 13.78
N ILE A 214 -9.83 -16.96 13.85
CA ILE A 214 -10.02 -15.51 13.99
C ILE A 214 -9.36 -14.84 12.79
N ALA A 215 -10.14 -14.10 12.01
CA ALA A 215 -9.60 -13.30 10.92
C ALA A 215 -8.88 -12.07 11.49
N LEU A 216 -7.69 -11.76 10.97
CA LEU A 216 -6.90 -10.59 11.40
C LEU A 216 -7.31 -9.29 10.71
N ASN A 217 -8.17 -9.36 9.70
CA ASN A 217 -8.66 -8.16 9.01
C ASN A 217 -9.32 -7.16 9.97
N GLY A 218 -9.03 -5.88 9.74
CA GLY A 218 -9.47 -4.78 10.59
C GLY A 218 -8.73 -4.67 11.94
N TRP A 219 -7.70 -5.49 12.20
CA TRP A 219 -6.78 -5.24 13.31
C TRP A 219 -5.82 -4.11 12.96
N ARG A 220 -5.77 -3.07 13.79
CA ARG A 220 -4.81 -1.97 13.68
C ARG A 220 -3.74 -2.13 14.75
N ALA A 221 -2.75 -2.97 14.50
CA ALA A 221 -1.73 -3.34 15.48
C ALA A 221 -1.07 -2.13 16.16
N ASP A 222 -0.85 -1.04 15.42
CA ASP A 222 -0.28 0.23 15.92
C ASP A 222 -1.09 0.91 17.03
N THR A 223 -2.39 0.64 17.10
CA THR A 223 -3.34 1.35 18.01
C THR A 223 -4.17 0.43 18.88
N GLU A 224 -4.27 -0.86 18.52
CA GLU A 224 -5.13 -1.85 19.16
C GLU A 224 -4.29 -3.07 19.57
N PRO A 225 -4.29 -3.45 20.87
CA PRO A 225 -3.51 -4.61 21.32
C PRO A 225 -4.14 -5.94 20.85
N LEU A 226 -3.31 -6.97 20.70
CA LEU A 226 -3.71 -8.32 20.27
C LEU A 226 -4.86 -8.90 21.11
N SER A 227 -4.87 -8.69 22.43
CA SER A 227 -5.93 -9.19 23.30
C SER A 227 -7.33 -8.72 22.87
N ARG A 228 -7.44 -7.49 22.35
CA ARG A 228 -8.71 -6.91 21.95
C ARG A 228 -9.24 -7.49 20.65
N ILE A 229 -8.38 -7.79 19.68
CA ILE A 229 -8.80 -8.49 18.45
C ILE A 229 -9.17 -9.95 18.76
N LEU A 230 -8.48 -10.61 19.67
CA LEU A 230 -8.84 -11.97 20.12
C LEU A 230 -10.21 -12.00 20.82
N GLU A 231 -10.45 -11.06 21.73
CA GLU A 231 -11.75 -10.89 22.40
C GLU A 231 -12.87 -10.62 21.37
N ARG A 232 -12.62 -9.70 20.42
CA ARG A 232 -13.57 -9.37 19.36
C ARG A 232 -13.87 -10.56 18.48
N GLY A 233 -12.85 -11.30 18.03
CA GLY A 233 -13.01 -12.50 17.21
C GLY A 233 -13.86 -13.58 17.87
N LEU A 234 -13.63 -13.84 19.16
CA LEU A 234 -14.42 -14.80 19.95
C LEU A 234 -15.89 -14.36 20.07
N VAL A 235 -16.12 -13.08 20.38
CA VAL A 235 -17.48 -12.56 20.55
C VAL A 235 -18.23 -12.52 19.22
N ASP A 236 -17.59 -12.10 18.14
CA ASP A 236 -18.22 -11.97 16.82
C ASP A 236 -18.57 -13.33 16.21
N GLY A 237 -17.75 -14.36 16.46
CA GLY A 237 -18.00 -15.72 15.98
C GLY A 237 -19.01 -16.50 16.83
N HIS A 238 -19.01 -16.31 18.15
CA HIS A 238 -19.66 -17.22 19.11
C HIS A 238 -20.57 -16.51 20.13
N GLN A 239 -21.13 -15.34 19.77
CA GLN A 239 -21.89 -14.48 20.68
C GLN A 239 -23.01 -15.22 21.44
N THR A 240 -23.77 -16.08 20.76
CA THR A 240 -24.93 -16.76 21.36
C THR A 240 -24.52 -17.66 22.52
N ILE A 241 -23.47 -18.46 22.34
CA ILE A 241 -22.94 -19.37 23.36
C ILE A 241 -22.37 -18.59 24.54
N LEU A 242 -21.63 -17.51 24.26
CA LEU A 242 -21.03 -16.67 25.30
C LEU A 242 -22.10 -15.90 26.10
N ALA A 243 -23.18 -15.46 25.45
CA ALA A 243 -24.28 -14.73 26.09
C ALA A 243 -25.13 -15.61 27.02
N ASP A 244 -25.17 -16.93 26.76
CA ASP A 244 -25.84 -17.89 27.64
C ASP A 244 -25.04 -18.15 28.93
N ALA A 245 -23.72 -17.94 28.92
CA ALA A 245 -22.84 -18.09 30.07
C ALA A 245 -22.64 -16.80 30.90
N GLY A 246 -22.86 -15.62 30.31
CA GLY A 246 -22.71 -14.34 31.00
C GLY A 246 -22.60 -13.16 30.04
N ASP A 247 -21.92 -12.10 30.48
CA ASP A 247 -21.56 -10.99 29.59
C ASP A 247 -20.49 -11.47 28.57
N PRO A 248 -20.76 -11.48 27.25
CA PRO A 248 -19.89 -12.13 26.27
C PRO A 248 -18.44 -11.65 26.29
N GLU A 249 -18.22 -10.35 26.50
CA GLU A 249 -16.88 -9.75 26.53
C GLU A 249 -16.09 -10.21 27.76
N ARG A 250 -16.75 -10.32 28.92
CA ARG A 250 -16.13 -10.87 30.14
C ARG A 250 -15.83 -12.36 30.00
N VAL A 251 -16.75 -13.14 29.42
CA VAL A 251 -16.55 -14.58 29.21
C VAL A 251 -15.42 -14.83 28.22
N ALA A 252 -15.37 -14.08 27.11
CA ALA A 252 -14.28 -14.18 26.13
C ALA A 252 -12.91 -13.85 26.75
N ARG A 253 -12.83 -12.76 27.52
CA ARG A 253 -11.60 -12.38 28.24
C ARG A 253 -11.18 -13.46 29.22
N TRP A 254 -12.12 -14.01 30.00
CA TRP A 254 -11.85 -15.09 30.93
C TRP A 254 -11.29 -16.34 30.22
N LEU A 255 -11.86 -16.73 29.07
CA LEU A 255 -11.38 -17.87 28.26
C LEU A 255 -9.95 -17.67 27.74
N LEU A 256 -9.59 -16.43 27.38
CA LEU A 256 -8.24 -16.06 26.94
C LEU A 256 -7.24 -16.04 28.10
N GLU A 257 -7.60 -15.41 29.23
CA GLU A 257 -6.78 -15.33 30.45
C GLU A 257 -6.47 -16.72 31.02
N HIS A 258 -7.45 -17.64 31.00
CA HIS A 258 -7.29 -19.01 31.48
C HIS A 258 -6.78 -19.98 30.40
N ARG A 259 -6.28 -19.46 29.27
CA ARG A 259 -5.64 -20.22 28.19
C ARG A 259 -6.48 -21.39 27.65
N ARG A 260 -7.80 -21.24 27.60
CA ARG A 260 -8.72 -22.30 27.09
C ARG A 260 -8.91 -22.26 25.58
N ILE A 261 -8.40 -21.22 24.91
CA ILE A 261 -8.51 -21.00 23.48
C ILE A 261 -7.15 -21.21 22.80
N LEU A 262 -7.15 -21.86 21.64
CA LEU A 262 -6.07 -21.86 20.67
C LEU A 262 -6.45 -20.90 19.54
N PRO A 263 -5.87 -19.69 19.47
CA PRO A 263 -6.13 -18.77 18.38
C PRO A 263 -5.55 -19.29 17.08
N VAL A 264 -6.40 -19.45 16.06
CA VAL A 264 -6.00 -19.73 14.68
C VAL A 264 -6.20 -18.44 13.88
N LEU A 265 -5.13 -17.65 13.79
CA LEU A 265 -5.13 -16.32 13.20
C LEU A 265 -4.96 -16.40 11.69
N ASP A 266 -6.00 -16.04 10.94
CA ASP A 266 -6.02 -16.11 9.48
C ASP A 266 -5.81 -14.71 8.85
N GLY A 267 -4.79 -14.57 8.01
CA GLY A 267 -4.62 -13.43 7.12
C GLY A 267 -3.75 -12.28 7.64
N LEU A 268 -2.54 -12.55 8.15
CA LEU A 268 -1.57 -11.49 8.48
C LEU A 268 -1.25 -10.62 7.24
N ASP A 269 -1.22 -11.22 6.05
CA ASP A 269 -1.01 -10.54 4.77
C ASP A 269 -2.15 -9.59 4.37
N GLU A 270 -3.28 -9.62 5.09
CA GLU A 270 -4.39 -8.68 4.87
C GLU A 270 -4.25 -7.39 5.69
N LEU A 271 -3.24 -7.30 6.57
CA LEU A 271 -2.96 -6.10 7.34
C LEU A 271 -2.20 -5.04 6.49
N PRO A 272 -2.45 -3.74 6.73
CA PRO A 272 -1.66 -2.67 6.12
C PRO A 272 -0.17 -2.86 6.37
N ALA A 273 0.67 -2.56 5.36
CA ALA A 273 2.12 -2.75 5.44
C ALA A 273 2.75 -2.14 6.69
N ALA A 274 2.34 -0.91 7.04
CA ALA A 274 2.85 -0.18 8.21
C ALA A 274 2.62 -0.90 9.55
N GLY A 275 1.53 -1.68 9.68
CA GLY A 275 1.17 -2.33 10.94
C GLY A 275 1.59 -3.81 11.05
N ARG A 276 2.18 -4.38 9.99
CA ARG A 276 2.56 -5.81 9.98
C ARG A 276 3.73 -6.12 10.93
N ALA A 277 4.74 -5.25 10.99
CA ALA A 277 5.87 -5.41 11.90
C ALA A 277 5.43 -5.37 13.37
N GLU A 278 4.57 -4.40 13.71
CA GLU A 278 3.99 -4.26 15.04
C GLU A 278 3.10 -5.46 15.43
N ALA A 279 2.34 -6.00 14.46
CA ALA A 279 1.57 -7.21 14.67
C ALA A 279 2.46 -8.42 15.05
N ILE A 280 3.58 -8.62 14.34
CA ILE A 280 4.55 -9.67 14.66
C ILE A 280 5.16 -9.47 16.05
N ARG A 281 5.49 -8.23 16.43
CA ARG A 281 6.01 -7.91 17.76
C ARG A 281 5.03 -8.29 18.88
N GLN A 282 3.76 -7.95 18.74
CA GLN A 282 2.73 -8.33 19.71
C GLN A 282 2.49 -9.85 19.75
N LEU A 283 2.54 -10.52 18.60
CA LEU A 283 2.45 -11.98 18.52
C LEU A 283 3.64 -12.66 19.20
N LYS A 284 4.87 -12.12 19.05
CA LYS A 284 6.05 -12.60 19.76
C LYS A 284 5.88 -12.50 21.27
N GLN A 285 5.38 -11.37 21.77
CA GLN A 285 5.08 -11.20 23.20
C GLN A 285 4.03 -12.20 23.69
N TYR A 286 2.97 -12.41 22.90
CA TYR A 286 1.96 -13.41 23.21
C TYR A 286 2.53 -14.84 23.26
N CYS A 287 3.41 -15.18 22.32
CA CYS A 287 4.08 -16.48 22.25
C CYS A 287 5.10 -16.68 23.38
N ALA A 288 5.81 -15.63 23.79
CA ALA A 288 6.79 -15.66 24.88
C ALA A 288 6.16 -16.04 26.24
N LEU A 289 4.86 -15.81 26.42
CA LEU A 289 4.10 -16.23 27.61
C LEU A 289 3.74 -17.73 27.62
N GLY A 290 4.17 -18.51 26.62
CA GLY A 290 3.85 -19.94 26.48
C GLY A 290 2.45 -20.20 25.91
N ASN A 291 1.89 -19.25 25.15
CA ASN A 291 0.60 -19.44 24.50
C ASN A 291 0.76 -20.22 23.18
N HIS A 292 -0.21 -21.09 22.89
CA HIS A 292 -0.30 -21.77 21.60
C HIS A 292 -0.86 -20.81 20.56
N LEU A 293 -0.44 -20.97 19.30
CA LEU A 293 -0.83 -20.08 18.22
C LEU A 293 -0.73 -20.79 16.87
N VAL A 294 -1.70 -20.56 16.00
CA VAL A 294 -1.55 -20.81 14.56
C VAL A 294 -1.70 -19.49 13.83
N LEU A 295 -0.81 -19.18 12.89
CA LEU A 295 -0.81 -17.95 12.11
C LEU A 295 -0.74 -18.28 10.62
N THR A 296 -1.56 -17.65 9.78
CA THR A 296 -1.43 -17.75 8.32
C THR A 296 -0.94 -16.43 7.71
N SER A 297 -0.06 -16.53 6.71
CA SER A 297 0.42 -15.37 5.96
C SER A 297 0.91 -15.77 4.58
N ARG A 298 1.08 -14.81 3.67
CA ARG A 298 1.88 -15.02 2.46
C ARG A 298 3.37 -14.94 2.79
N GLY A 299 4.18 -15.69 2.02
CA GLY A 299 5.62 -15.81 2.24
C GLY A 299 6.34 -14.45 2.23
N PRO A 300 6.29 -13.68 1.12
CA PRO A 300 6.95 -12.37 1.03
C PRO A 300 6.45 -11.40 2.11
N GLU A 301 5.13 -11.31 2.32
CA GLU A 301 4.55 -10.37 3.28
C GLU A 301 4.90 -10.70 4.73
N TYR A 302 5.12 -11.97 5.08
CA TYR A 302 5.63 -12.38 6.39
C TYR A 302 7.11 -12.05 6.53
N GLU A 303 7.91 -12.37 5.52
CA GLU A 303 9.35 -12.11 5.47
C GLU A 303 9.65 -10.61 5.58
N ASP A 304 8.90 -9.77 4.87
CA ASP A 304 9.00 -8.31 4.95
C ASP A 304 8.60 -7.80 6.34
N ALA A 305 7.58 -8.38 6.98
CA ALA A 305 7.16 -7.99 8.32
C ALA A 305 8.22 -8.33 9.38
N VAL A 306 8.87 -9.49 9.23
CA VAL A 306 9.97 -9.94 10.08
C VAL A 306 11.21 -9.06 9.89
N ARG A 307 11.58 -8.77 8.63
CA ARG A 307 12.74 -7.94 8.27
C ARG A 307 12.58 -6.50 8.70
N SER A 308 11.42 -5.88 8.42
CA SER A 308 11.14 -4.49 8.79
C SER A 308 11.04 -4.26 10.29
N GLY A 309 10.58 -5.26 11.05
CA GLY A 309 10.49 -5.19 12.51
C GLY A 309 11.68 -5.76 13.27
N ASP A 310 12.72 -6.27 12.58
CA ASP A 310 13.83 -7.05 13.14
C ASP A 310 13.37 -8.07 14.21
N THR A 311 12.25 -8.75 13.92
CA THR A 311 11.55 -9.57 14.92
C THR A 311 11.07 -10.88 14.31
N ILE A 312 11.70 -12.00 14.72
CA ILE A 312 11.25 -13.36 14.39
C ILE A 312 10.45 -14.01 15.54
N LEU A 313 9.50 -14.87 15.18
CA LEU A 313 8.82 -15.79 16.12
C LEU A 313 9.71 -17.01 16.36
N THR A 314 10.75 -16.86 17.19
CA THR A 314 11.79 -17.88 17.43
C THR A 314 11.27 -19.26 17.85
N SER A 315 10.12 -19.29 18.51
CA SER A 315 9.48 -20.49 19.06
C SER A 315 8.44 -21.14 18.15
N ALA A 316 8.13 -20.51 17.01
CA ALA A 316 7.11 -21.00 16.09
C ALA A 316 7.75 -21.78 14.94
N ALA A 317 7.23 -22.97 14.67
CA ALA A 317 7.54 -23.70 13.46
C ALA A 317 6.94 -22.99 12.24
N VAL A 318 7.70 -22.82 11.17
CA VAL A 318 7.23 -22.15 9.96
C VAL A 318 7.19 -23.15 8.80
N VAL A 319 5.99 -23.44 8.30
CA VAL A 319 5.75 -24.35 7.18
C VAL A 319 5.22 -23.57 5.99
N GLU A 320 5.55 -23.99 4.77
CA GLU A 320 5.10 -23.38 3.53
C GLU A 320 4.33 -24.39 2.69
N ILE A 321 3.14 -24.01 2.21
CA ILE A 321 2.33 -24.83 1.32
C ILE A 321 3.01 -24.93 -0.05
N GLU A 322 3.25 -26.15 -0.49
CA GLU A 322 3.87 -26.46 -1.77
C GLU A 322 2.90 -26.19 -2.95
N PRO A 323 3.44 -25.84 -4.15
CA PRO A 323 2.64 -25.83 -5.37
C PRO A 323 1.98 -27.20 -5.61
N VAL A 324 0.70 -27.21 -6.00
CA VAL A 324 -0.03 -28.46 -6.26
C VAL A 324 0.59 -29.17 -7.46
N ALA A 325 1.00 -30.42 -7.24
CA ALA A 325 1.58 -31.26 -8.29
C ALA A 325 0.57 -31.50 -9.43
N ALA A 326 1.08 -31.55 -10.67
CA ALA A 326 0.25 -31.77 -11.86
C ALA A 326 -0.63 -33.02 -11.74
N LYS A 327 -0.12 -34.11 -11.14
CA LYS A 327 -0.86 -35.35 -10.88
C LYS A 327 -2.11 -35.11 -10.01
N THR A 328 -1.97 -34.38 -8.92
CA THR A 328 -3.08 -34.04 -8.00
C THR A 328 -4.09 -33.11 -8.68
N ALA A 329 -3.60 -32.12 -9.43
CA ALA A 329 -4.45 -31.22 -10.20
C ALA A 329 -5.25 -31.98 -11.28
N THR A 330 -4.62 -32.90 -12.03
CA THR A 330 -5.29 -33.75 -13.02
C THR A 330 -6.35 -34.64 -12.37
N ALA A 331 -6.03 -35.30 -11.26
CA ALA A 331 -7.01 -36.13 -10.54
C ALA A 331 -8.23 -35.31 -10.09
N TYR A 332 -8.00 -34.10 -9.57
CA TYR A 332 -9.08 -33.23 -9.12
C TYR A 332 -9.92 -32.67 -10.28
N LEU A 333 -9.32 -32.27 -11.40
CA LEU A 333 -10.05 -31.73 -12.56
C LEU A 333 -10.76 -32.82 -13.38
N SER A 334 -10.30 -34.07 -13.27
CA SER A 334 -10.91 -35.20 -13.97
C SER A 334 -12.26 -35.60 -13.40
N TYR A 335 -12.60 -35.24 -12.16
CA TYR A 335 -13.86 -35.64 -11.53
C TYR A 335 -15.04 -34.72 -11.92
N PRO A 336 -16.24 -35.29 -12.22
CA PRO A 336 -16.48 -36.72 -12.43
C PRO A 336 -15.81 -37.19 -13.72
N GLU A 337 -15.34 -38.45 -13.76
CA GLU A 337 -14.45 -38.99 -14.82
C GLU A 337 -14.93 -38.73 -16.27
N SER A 338 -16.24 -38.56 -16.45
CA SER A 338 -16.85 -38.13 -17.72
C SER A 338 -16.34 -36.80 -18.28
N ARG A 339 -15.70 -35.96 -17.45
CA ARG A 339 -15.11 -34.67 -17.86
C ARG A 339 -13.66 -34.78 -18.31
N ARG A 340 -12.96 -35.89 -18.01
CA ARG A 340 -11.56 -36.09 -18.37
C ARG A 340 -11.25 -35.88 -19.86
N PRO A 341 -12.07 -36.36 -20.83
CA PRO A 341 -11.78 -36.14 -22.25
C PRO A 341 -11.74 -34.66 -22.67
N LEU A 342 -12.50 -33.79 -21.99
CA LEU A 342 -12.53 -32.35 -22.28
C LEU A 342 -11.26 -31.62 -21.80
N TRP A 343 -10.60 -32.16 -20.77
CA TRP A 343 -9.39 -31.61 -20.18
C TRP A 343 -8.10 -32.23 -20.74
N GLU A 344 -8.20 -33.32 -21.48
CA GLU A 344 -7.03 -34.06 -21.98
C GLU A 344 -6.01 -33.21 -22.75
N PRO A 345 -6.41 -32.26 -23.63
CA PRO A 345 -5.44 -31.36 -24.27
C PRO A 345 -4.63 -30.53 -23.26
N VAL A 346 -5.27 -30.07 -22.18
CA VAL A 346 -4.61 -29.31 -21.10
C VAL A 346 -3.72 -30.25 -20.26
N PHE A 347 -4.19 -31.45 -19.95
CA PHE A 347 -3.41 -32.46 -19.23
C PHE A 347 -2.17 -32.90 -20.00
N ALA A 348 -2.22 -33.00 -21.32
CA ALA A 348 -1.06 -33.31 -22.15
C ALA A 348 0.04 -32.24 -22.00
N VAL A 349 -0.34 -30.95 -22.03
CA VAL A 349 0.60 -29.83 -21.81
C VAL A 349 1.14 -29.80 -20.38
N MET A 350 0.30 -30.09 -19.37
CA MET A 350 0.74 -30.20 -17.97
C MET A 350 1.72 -31.35 -17.75
N ARG A 351 1.59 -32.46 -18.48
CA ARG A 351 2.51 -33.60 -18.43
C ARG A 351 3.84 -33.32 -19.14
N ALA A 352 3.84 -32.47 -20.18
CA ALA A 352 5.02 -32.14 -20.96
C ALA A 352 6.02 -31.25 -20.21
N GLY A 353 5.58 -30.41 -19.27
CA GLY A 353 6.47 -29.64 -18.41
C GLY A 353 5.79 -28.46 -17.68
N PRO A 354 6.48 -27.88 -16.68
CA PRO A 354 5.95 -26.80 -15.86
C PRO A 354 5.99 -25.42 -16.55
N ASP A 355 6.63 -25.27 -17.71
CA ASP A 355 6.88 -23.95 -18.32
C ASP A 355 5.69 -23.33 -19.04
N ALA A 356 4.73 -24.14 -19.48
CA ALA A 356 3.55 -23.63 -20.15
C ALA A 356 2.74 -22.71 -19.22
N PRO A 357 2.17 -21.59 -19.72
CA PRO A 357 1.37 -20.66 -18.92
C PRO A 357 0.23 -21.31 -18.12
N VAL A 358 -0.46 -22.28 -18.74
CA VAL A 358 -1.53 -23.04 -18.09
C VAL A 358 -0.99 -23.93 -16.96
N SER A 359 0.15 -24.59 -17.16
CA SER A 359 0.83 -25.42 -16.16
C SER A 359 1.24 -24.59 -14.95
N ARG A 360 1.82 -23.40 -15.16
CA ARG A 360 2.19 -22.46 -14.07
C ARG A 360 0.99 -21.87 -13.33
N THR A 361 -0.18 -21.83 -13.96
CA THR A 361 -1.42 -21.31 -13.36
C THR A 361 -2.10 -22.36 -12.50
N LEU A 362 -2.20 -23.59 -13.00
CA LEU A 362 -2.86 -24.73 -12.36
C LEU A 362 -2.00 -25.43 -11.30
N THR A 363 -1.08 -24.71 -10.67
CA THR A 363 -0.37 -25.13 -9.45
C THR A 363 -0.97 -24.53 -8.18
N SER A 364 -1.83 -23.52 -8.30
CA SER A 364 -2.53 -22.90 -7.19
C SER A 364 -3.85 -23.63 -6.93
N SER A 365 -4.12 -24.01 -5.68
CA SER A 365 -5.37 -24.69 -5.29
C SER A 365 -6.60 -23.85 -5.63
N LEU A 366 -6.51 -22.52 -5.49
CA LEU A 366 -7.52 -21.59 -5.98
C LEU A 366 -7.76 -21.71 -7.48
N MET A 367 -6.70 -21.65 -8.30
CA MET A 367 -6.84 -21.69 -9.76
C MET A 367 -7.42 -23.02 -10.23
N ILE A 368 -7.02 -24.13 -9.60
CA ILE A 368 -7.58 -25.45 -9.89
C ILE A 368 -9.07 -25.50 -9.48
N ALA A 369 -9.43 -24.96 -8.31
CA ALA A 369 -10.82 -24.89 -7.87
C ALA A 369 -11.69 -23.99 -8.78
N LEU A 370 -11.15 -22.85 -9.22
CA LEU A 370 -11.81 -21.96 -10.19
C LEU A 370 -11.95 -22.62 -11.55
N ALA A 371 -10.90 -23.24 -12.07
CA ALA A 371 -10.90 -24.01 -13.31
C ALA A 371 -11.99 -25.08 -13.30
N ARG A 372 -12.06 -25.85 -12.23
CA ARG A 372 -13.16 -26.79 -12.04
C ARG A 372 -14.50 -26.08 -12.04
N SER A 373 -14.72 -25.11 -11.14
CA SER A 373 -16.02 -24.45 -10.98
C SER A 373 -16.49 -23.76 -12.27
N ALA A 374 -15.56 -23.20 -13.04
CA ALA A 374 -15.77 -22.56 -14.32
C ALA A 374 -16.21 -23.56 -15.39
N TYR A 375 -15.49 -24.66 -15.58
CA TYR A 375 -15.74 -25.61 -16.68
C TYR A 375 -16.55 -26.86 -16.28
N GLN A 376 -16.91 -27.02 -15.01
CA GLN A 376 -17.71 -28.16 -14.53
C GLN A 376 -19.14 -28.13 -15.08
N ARG A 377 -19.66 -26.93 -15.41
CA ARG A 377 -21.07 -26.71 -15.78
C ARG A 377 -21.25 -25.90 -17.07
N ASP A 378 -20.18 -25.43 -17.71
CA ASP A 378 -20.18 -24.54 -18.89
C ASP A 378 -20.01 -25.33 -20.22
N PRO A 379 -20.64 -24.92 -21.34
CA PRO A 379 -20.35 -25.43 -22.69
C PRO A 379 -18.96 -25.09 -23.25
N HIS A 380 -18.22 -24.13 -22.69
CA HIS A 380 -16.85 -23.80 -23.11
C HIS A 380 -15.88 -24.96 -22.85
N ARG A 381 -14.96 -25.20 -23.79
CA ARG A 381 -13.97 -26.29 -23.69
C ARG A 381 -12.69 -25.78 -23.00
N PRO A 382 -12.12 -26.51 -22.02
CA PRO A 382 -10.87 -26.13 -21.35
C PRO A 382 -9.67 -25.89 -22.28
N GLY A 383 -9.71 -26.43 -23.51
CA GLY A 383 -8.67 -26.23 -24.52
C GLY A 383 -8.40 -24.76 -24.87
N GLU A 384 -9.38 -23.85 -24.70
CA GLU A 384 -9.16 -22.40 -24.92
C GLU A 384 -8.07 -21.81 -24.00
N LEU A 385 -7.77 -22.47 -22.88
CA LEU A 385 -6.73 -22.02 -21.95
C LEU A 385 -5.32 -22.11 -22.57
N LEU A 386 -5.15 -22.90 -23.63
CA LEU A 386 -3.89 -23.08 -24.35
C LEU A 386 -3.57 -21.91 -25.26
N ASP A 387 -4.57 -21.10 -25.63
CA ASP A 387 -4.40 -19.95 -26.54
C ASP A 387 -3.73 -18.74 -25.87
N PHE A 388 -3.61 -18.77 -24.53
CA PHE A 388 -3.06 -17.65 -23.77
C PHE A 388 -1.54 -17.79 -23.56
N ALA A 389 -0.80 -16.81 -24.06
CA ALA A 389 0.67 -16.76 -23.95
C ALA A 389 1.21 -16.46 -22.52
N LYS A 390 0.36 -16.04 -21.57
CA LYS A 390 0.79 -15.61 -20.22
C LYS A 390 -0.09 -16.19 -19.11
N LYS A 391 0.54 -16.52 -17.98
CA LYS A 391 -0.10 -17.11 -16.79
C LYS A 391 -1.24 -16.22 -16.25
N GLU A 392 -1.03 -14.91 -16.24
CA GLU A 392 -1.98 -13.92 -15.72
C GLU A 392 -3.26 -13.88 -16.56
N LEU A 393 -3.14 -14.12 -17.88
CA LEU A 393 -4.30 -14.15 -18.79
C LEU A 393 -5.13 -15.41 -18.58
N VAL A 394 -4.48 -16.57 -18.39
CA VAL A 394 -5.15 -17.82 -18.01
C VAL A 394 -5.93 -17.61 -16.70
N ALA A 395 -5.26 -17.07 -15.66
CA ALA A 395 -5.88 -16.81 -14.37
C ALA A 395 -7.12 -15.89 -14.46
N ARG A 396 -7.04 -14.80 -15.23
CA ARG A 396 -8.17 -13.89 -15.45
C ARG A 396 -9.31 -14.52 -16.21
N ARG A 397 -9.00 -15.33 -17.25
CA ARG A 397 -10.00 -16.08 -17.99
C ARG A 397 -10.76 -17.02 -17.06
N LEU A 398 -10.07 -17.74 -16.17
CA LEU A 398 -10.70 -18.60 -15.16
C LEU A 398 -11.65 -17.83 -14.24
N MET A 399 -11.26 -16.64 -13.77
CA MET A 399 -12.11 -15.79 -12.93
C MET A 399 -13.36 -15.28 -13.68
N ASP A 400 -13.21 -14.87 -14.93
CA ASP A 400 -14.31 -14.38 -15.77
C ASP A 400 -15.34 -15.48 -16.06
N VAL A 401 -14.87 -16.67 -16.45
CA VAL A 401 -15.73 -17.83 -16.69
C VAL A 401 -16.37 -18.29 -15.39
N PHE A 402 -15.65 -18.29 -14.26
CA PHE A 402 -16.21 -18.63 -12.95
C PHE A 402 -17.41 -17.75 -12.57
N VAL A 403 -17.28 -16.42 -12.66
CA VAL A 403 -18.40 -15.51 -12.34
C VAL A 403 -19.56 -15.72 -13.30
N THR A 404 -19.29 -15.99 -14.58
CA THR A 404 -20.31 -16.24 -15.58
C THR A 404 -21.07 -17.55 -15.28
N ALA A 405 -20.35 -18.66 -15.14
CA ALA A 405 -20.88 -19.98 -14.81
C ALA A 405 -21.67 -19.98 -13.49
N ALA A 406 -21.22 -19.19 -12.50
CA ALA A 406 -21.92 -19.05 -11.24
C ALA A 406 -23.36 -18.51 -11.43
N TYR A 407 -23.59 -17.52 -12.30
CA TYR A 407 -24.90 -16.84 -12.41
C TYR A 407 -25.77 -17.26 -13.63
N GLN A 408 -25.20 -17.95 -14.63
CA GLN A 408 -25.83 -18.25 -15.92
C GLN A 408 -27.18 -18.97 -15.83
N ARG A 409 -27.30 -20.01 -14.97
CA ARG A 409 -28.51 -20.85 -14.89
C ARG A 409 -29.69 -20.20 -14.15
N SER A 410 -29.46 -19.20 -13.30
CA SER A 410 -30.50 -18.66 -12.41
C SER A 410 -31.17 -17.40 -12.93
N LYS A 411 -30.48 -16.61 -13.76
CA LYS A 411 -30.99 -15.29 -14.16
C LYS A 411 -30.89 -15.03 -15.68
N GLY A 412 -30.51 -16.04 -16.46
CA GLY A 412 -30.27 -15.93 -17.91
C GLY A 412 -29.10 -14.99 -18.26
N ALA A 413 -28.91 -14.71 -19.55
CA ALA A 413 -27.78 -13.88 -20.04
C ALA A 413 -27.79 -12.47 -19.44
N ARG A 414 -28.94 -11.78 -19.43
CA ARG A 414 -29.08 -10.43 -18.86
C ARG A 414 -28.82 -10.39 -17.36
N GLY A 415 -29.31 -11.37 -16.61
CA GLY A 415 -29.09 -11.42 -15.17
C GLY A 415 -27.64 -11.76 -14.77
N THR A 416 -26.92 -12.49 -15.62
CA THR A 416 -25.49 -12.76 -15.46
C THR A 416 -24.65 -11.52 -15.71
N ALA A 417 -24.95 -10.78 -16.78
CA ALA A 417 -24.30 -9.49 -17.05
C ALA A 417 -24.53 -8.49 -15.90
N ASN A 418 -25.76 -8.43 -15.37
CA ASN A 418 -26.09 -7.60 -14.21
C ASN A 418 -25.32 -8.03 -12.96
N ALA A 419 -25.25 -9.33 -12.67
CA ALA A 419 -24.52 -9.85 -11.51
C ALA A 419 -23.02 -9.52 -11.59
N ARG A 420 -22.40 -9.69 -12.77
CA ARG A 420 -21.00 -9.31 -13.01
C ARG A 420 -20.81 -7.81 -12.77
N ARG A 421 -21.67 -6.96 -13.34
CA ARG A 421 -21.62 -5.50 -13.15
C ARG A 421 -21.76 -5.08 -11.69
N TRP A 422 -22.67 -5.71 -10.94
CA TRP A 422 -22.88 -5.42 -9.52
C TRP A 422 -21.69 -5.86 -8.68
N LEU A 423 -21.13 -7.05 -8.91
CA LEU A 423 -19.94 -7.52 -8.22
C LEU A 423 -18.71 -6.66 -8.54
N SER A 424 -18.51 -6.27 -9.79
CA SER A 424 -17.42 -5.36 -10.17
C SER A 424 -17.58 -3.96 -9.57
N THR A 425 -18.83 -3.45 -9.46
CA THR A 425 -19.12 -2.20 -8.74
C THR A 425 -18.76 -2.29 -7.26
N LEU A 426 -19.14 -3.39 -6.59
CA LEU A 426 -18.81 -3.62 -5.19
C LEU A 426 -17.29 -3.81 -4.99
N ALA A 427 -16.63 -4.55 -5.87
CA ALA A 427 -15.19 -4.75 -5.81
C ALA A 427 -14.42 -3.43 -5.96
N TYR A 428 -14.83 -2.58 -6.90
CA TYR A 428 -14.24 -1.25 -7.10
C TYR A 428 -14.47 -0.33 -5.90
N HIS A 429 -15.65 -0.38 -5.27
CA HIS A 429 -15.91 0.35 -4.03
C HIS A 429 -14.94 -0.02 -2.92
N LEU A 430 -14.71 -1.32 -2.73
CA LEU A 430 -13.78 -1.84 -1.72
C LEU A 430 -12.33 -1.46 -2.05
N TYR A 431 -11.95 -1.49 -3.33
CA TYR A 431 -10.64 -1.06 -3.81
C TYR A 431 -10.37 0.43 -3.48
N GLU A 432 -11.31 1.34 -3.79
CA GLU A 432 -11.20 2.78 -3.48
C GLU A 432 -11.11 3.06 -1.97
N GLU A 433 -11.74 2.22 -1.14
CA GLU A 433 -11.69 2.36 0.32
C GLU A 433 -10.44 1.73 0.96
N GLY A 434 -9.63 0.99 0.18
CA GLY A 434 -8.49 0.24 0.69
C GLY A 434 -8.88 -0.85 1.69
N THR A 435 -10.11 -1.37 1.60
CA THR A 435 -10.65 -2.40 2.51
C THR A 435 -11.09 -3.64 1.73
N ARG A 436 -11.11 -4.79 2.40
CA ARG A 436 -11.72 -6.03 1.87
C ARG A 436 -13.10 -6.30 2.49
N ASP A 437 -13.47 -5.52 3.50
CA ASP A 437 -14.70 -5.68 4.27
C ASP A 437 -15.84 -4.89 3.65
N LEU A 438 -16.79 -5.60 3.06
CA LEU A 438 -18.03 -5.01 2.58
C LEU A 438 -19.00 -4.80 3.74
N HIS A 439 -18.92 -3.61 4.32
CA HIS A 439 -19.97 -3.02 5.15
C HIS A 439 -21.13 -2.60 4.25
N TRP A 440 -22.02 -3.53 3.91
CA TRP A 440 -23.11 -3.29 2.95
C TRP A 440 -24.07 -2.15 3.33
N TRP A 441 -24.05 -1.70 4.59
CA TRP A 441 -24.80 -0.53 5.09
C TRP A 441 -24.02 0.80 5.08
N GLN A 442 -22.75 0.82 4.64
CA GLN A 442 -21.88 1.99 4.58
C GLN A 442 -21.40 2.32 3.16
N ILE A 443 -22.23 2.06 2.14
CA ILE A 443 -21.90 2.44 0.76
C ILE A 443 -21.76 3.96 0.66
N GLN A 444 -20.59 4.44 0.24
CA GLN A 444 -20.31 5.87 0.16
C GLN A 444 -21.23 6.59 -0.83
N PRO A 445 -21.78 7.77 -0.47
CA PRO A 445 -22.60 8.59 -1.37
C PRO A 445 -21.88 9.02 -2.66
N ASP A 446 -20.54 9.13 -2.59
CA ASP A 446 -19.71 9.63 -3.67
C ASP A 446 -19.29 8.54 -4.68
N LEU A 447 -19.61 7.26 -4.41
CA LEU A 447 -19.21 6.12 -5.22
C LEU A 447 -19.66 6.29 -6.69
N LEU A 448 -18.68 6.38 -7.60
CA LEU A 448 -18.86 6.52 -9.06
C LEU A 448 -19.57 7.82 -9.52
N THR A 449 -19.60 8.87 -8.70
CA THR A 449 -20.24 10.15 -9.07
C THR A 449 -19.25 11.16 -9.69
N ARG A 450 -19.55 11.63 -10.91
CA ARG A 450 -18.74 12.57 -11.73
C ARG A 450 -18.40 13.89 -11.01
N HIS A 451 -19.27 14.37 -10.14
CA HIS A 451 -19.08 15.61 -9.41
C HIS A 451 -19.35 15.35 -7.92
N ARG A 452 -18.29 14.98 -7.17
CA ARG A 452 -18.34 14.85 -5.71
C ARG A 452 -18.92 16.12 -5.05
N ARG A 453 -18.77 17.29 -5.67
CA ARG A 453 -19.41 18.55 -5.24
C ARG A 453 -20.92 18.59 -5.48
N LEU A 454 -21.42 18.08 -6.62
CA LEU A 454 -22.85 18.05 -6.92
C LEU A 454 -23.59 17.03 -6.06
N ALA A 455 -22.99 15.86 -5.81
CA ALA A 455 -23.54 14.88 -4.85
C ALA A 455 -23.60 15.49 -3.44
N ARG A 456 -22.55 16.23 -3.03
CA ARG A 456 -22.55 17.03 -1.80
C ARG A 456 -23.64 18.10 -1.77
N VAL A 457 -23.80 18.87 -2.84
CA VAL A 457 -24.84 19.93 -2.95
C VAL A 457 -26.25 19.33 -2.91
N VAL A 458 -26.48 18.19 -3.57
CA VAL A 458 -27.77 17.50 -3.54
C VAL A 458 -28.06 16.94 -2.14
N ASN A 459 -27.07 16.37 -1.45
CA ASN A 459 -27.24 15.86 -0.09
C ASN A 459 -27.46 16.97 0.93
N VAL A 460 -26.72 18.08 0.82
CA VAL A 460 -26.92 19.30 1.62
C VAL A 460 -28.27 19.93 1.30
N GLY A 461 -28.64 20.00 0.01
CA GLY A 461 -29.91 20.53 -0.46
C GLY A 461 -31.11 19.71 0.00
N ALA A 462 -31.02 18.38 0.02
CA ALA A 462 -32.05 17.51 0.58
C ALA A 462 -32.18 17.67 2.11
N GLY A 463 -31.05 17.88 2.80
CA GLY A 463 -31.04 18.21 4.23
C GLY A 463 -31.69 19.56 4.51
N LEU A 464 -31.34 20.60 3.74
CA LEU A 464 -31.92 21.92 3.81
C LEU A 464 -33.42 21.87 3.52
N LEU A 465 -33.84 21.18 2.45
CA LEU A 465 -35.24 21.00 2.07
C LEU A 465 -36.05 20.34 3.19
N THR A 466 -35.49 19.33 3.87
CA THR A 466 -36.16 18.68 5.00
C THR A 466 -36.36 19.65 6.16
N VAL A 467 -35.36 20.49 6.45
CA VAL A 467 -35.46 21.56 7.47
C VAL A 467 -36.46 22.63 7.06
N THR A 468 -36.46 23.05 5.79
CA THR A 468 -37.37 24.07 5.26
C THR A 468 -38.82 23.57 5.24
N VAL A 469 -39.07 22.32 4.85
CA VAL A 469 -40.41 21.72 4.88
C VAL A 469 -40.90 21.56 6.32
N ALA A 470 -40.04 21.16 7.26
CA ALA A 470 -40.39 21.10 8.68
C ALA A 470 -40.71 22.49 9.26
N ALA A 471 -39.94 23.51 8.90
CA ALA A 471 -40.18 24.89 9.33
C ALA A 471 -41.46 25.48 8.69
N ALA A 472 -41.71 25.20 7.41
CA ALA A 472 -42.91 25.64 6.70
C ALA A 472 -44.19 24.97 7.25
N LEU A 473 -44.13 23.68 7.57
CA LEU A 473 -45.22 22.96 8.24
C LEU A 473 -45.49 23.51 9.65
N CYS A 474 -44.45 23.91 10.40
CA CYS A 474 -44.65 24.60 11.68
C CYS A 474 -45.32 25.96 11.51
N GLY A 475 -44.86 26.76 10.55
CA GLY A 475 -45.40 28.10 10.31
C GLY A 475 -46.83 28.10 9.78
N ALA A 476 -47.24 27.05 9.05
CA ALA A 476 -48.60 26.90 8.54
C ALA A 476 -49.63 26.48 9.62
N VAL A 477 -49.18 25.99 10.78
CA VAL A 477 -50.06 25.51 11.87
C VAL A 477 -50.22 26.56 12.98
N THR A 478 -49.31 27.55 13.08
CA THR A 478 -49.38 28.60 14.09
C THR A 478 -49.88 29.92 13.49
N ASP A 479 -51.12 30.31 13.78
CA ASP A 479 -51.64 31.63 13.43
C ASP A 479 -51.07 32.71 14.37
N GLY A 480 -50.29 33.67 13.82
CA GLY A 480 -49.86 34.88 14.52
C GLY A 480 -48.34 35.09 14.66
N GLY A 481 -47.94 36.31 15.05
CA GLY A 481 -46.54 36.78 15.15
C GLY A 481 -45.63 35.97 16.07
N SER A 482 -46.20 35.10 16.91
CA SER A 482 -45.51 34.09 17.72
C SER A 482 -44.84 33.00 16.88
N GLY A 483 -45.37 32.73 15.67
CA GLY A 483 -44.91 31.66 14.76
C GLY A 483 -43.48 31.84 14.27
N ALA A 484 -42.96 33.06 14.20
CA ALA A 484 -41.57 33.33 13.81
C ALA A 484 -40.58 32.92 14.92
N ILE A 485 -40.97 33.05 16.18
CA ILE A 485 -40.13 32.72 17.34
C ILE A 485 -40.14 31.21 17.58
N THR A 486 -41.28 30.52 17.42
CA THR A 486 -41.36 29.06 17.43
C THR A 486 -40.66 28.44 16.23
N ALA A 487 -40.81 28.99 15.01
CA ALA A 487 -40.07 28.52 13.84
C ALA A 487 -38.55 28.71 14.01
N GLY A 488 -38.10 29.85 14.58
CA GLY A 488 -36.69 30.10 14.85
C GLY A 488 -36.09 29.18 15.91
N SER A 489 -36.80 28.95 17.02
CA SER A 489 -36.36 28.06 18.11
C SER A 489 -36.36 26.58 17.74
N VAL A 490 -37.13 26.19 16.72
CA VAL A 490 -37.10 24.84 16.12
C VAL A 490 -36.02 24.73 15.03
N ALA A 491 -35.90 25.74 14.16
CA ALA A 491 -34.97 25.72 13.03
C ALA A 491 -33.50 25.80 13.46
N LEU A 492 -33.19 26.50 14.55
CA LEU A 492 -31.82 26.66 15.05
C LEU A 492 -31.19 25.34 15.54
N PRO A 493 -31.82 24.55 16.44
CA PRO A 493 -31.30 23.25 16.84
C PRO A 493 -31.39 22.18 15.74
N LEU A 494 -32.38 22.23 14.83
CA LEU A 494 -32.41 21.39 13.62
C LEU A 494 -31.23 21.72 12.70
N GLY A 495 -31.00 23.00 12.43
CA GLY A 495 -29.90 23.51 11.64
C GLY A 495 -28.54 23.18 12.26
N LEU A 496 -28.40 23.32 13.58
CA LEU A 496 -27.18 23.00 14.32
C LEU A 496 -26.94 21.47 14.40
N GLY A 497 -28.00 20.67 14.53
CA GLY A 497 -27.95 19.21 14.48
C GLY A 497 -27.56 18.67 13.10
N VAL A 498 -28.10 19.26 12.04
CA VAL A 498 -27.69 18.98 10.66
C VAL A 498 -26.27 19.49 10.41
N ALA A 499 -25.90 20.69 10.87
CA ALA A 499 -24.55 21.23 10.72
C ALA A 499 -23.51 20.40 11.45
N THR A 500 -23.75 19.97 12.69
CA THR A 500 -22.84 19.10 13.46
C THR A 500 -22.73 17.69 12.87
N GLN A 501 -23.78 17.16 12.23
CA GLN A 501 -23.73 15.88 11.52
C GLN A 501 -23.09 16.01 10.14
N VAL A 502 -23.32 17.11 9.40
CA VAL A 502 -22.68 17.40 8.11
C VAL A 502 -21.19 17.70 8.29
N LEU A 503 -20.82 18.42 9.36
CA LEU A 503 -19.44 18.63 9.77
C LEU A 503 -18.81 17.35 10.36
N GLY A 504 -19.60 16.49 11.03
CA GLY A 504 -19.17 15.19 11.57
C GLY A 504 -19.14 14.03 10.56
N VAL A 505 -19.64 14.24 9.33
CA VAL A 505 -19.44 13.34 8.18
C VAL A 505 -18.07 13.57 7.53
N TYR A 506 -17.35 14.63 7.90
CA TYR A 506 -15.92 14.72 7.66
C TYR A 506 -15.18 13.99 8.77
N PRO A 507 -14.32 13.00 8.48
CA PRO A 507 -13.63 12.24 9.48
C PRO A 507 -12.49 13.08 10.08
N MET A 508 -12.81 14.06 10.92
CA MET A 508 -11.88 14.36 12.01
C MET A 508 -11.94 13.15 12.93
N ARG A 509 -10.95 12.26 12.83
CA ARG A 509 -10.76 11.16 13.78
C ARG A 509 -10.75 11.79 15.18
N PRO A 510 -11.77 11.57 16.04
CA PRO A 510 -11.66 12.04 17.40
C PRO A 510 -10.56 11.18 18.05
N ARG A 511 -9.41 11.79 18.36
CA ARG A 511 -8.46 11.21 19.30
C ARG A 511 -9.26 10.93 20.58
N PRO A 512 -9.31 9.68 21.08
CA PRO A 512 -9.98 9.42 22.34
C PRO A 512 -9.15 10.09 23.43
N PHE A 513 -9.55 11.28 23.86
CA PHE A 513 -9.09 11.80 25.14
C PHE A 513 -9.53 10.80 26.21
N GLY A 514 -8.55 10.10 26.77
CA GLY A 514 -8.70 8.96 27.66
C GLY A 514 -9.13 9.36 29.08
N VAL A 515 -10.20 10.15 29.22
CA VAL A 515 -10.83 10.34 30.52
C VAL A 515 -11.99 9.36 30.63
N ARG A 516 -11.78 8.26 31.39
CA ARG A 516 -12.85 7.33 31.79
C ARG A 516 -13.77 8.02 32.80
N LEU A 517 -14.58 8.97 32.35
CA LEU A 517 -15.69 9.47 33.16
C LEU A 517 -16.82 8.44 33.13
N GLY A 518 -17.30 8.04 34.31
CA GLY A 518 -18.49 7.21 34.44
C GLY A 518 -19.73 7.91 33.84
N PRO A 519 -20.85 7.20 33.65
CA PRO A 519 -22.08 7.79 33.10
C PRO A 519 -22.66 8.92 33.95
N LEU A 520 -22.34 8.96 35.25
CA LEU A 520 -22.86 9.93 36.24
C LEU A 520 -22.40 11.39 36.03
N PRO A 521 -21.11 11.72 35.91
CA PRO A 521 -20.66 13.10 35.64
C PRO A 521 -21.11 13.63 34.27
N ILE A 522 -21.21 12.74 33.28
CA ILE A 522 -21.76 13.09 31.96
C ILE A 522 -23.24 13.45 32.09
N LEU A 523 -24.02 12.63 32.81
CA LEU A 523 -25.43 12.91 33.09
C LEU A 523 -25.61 14.23 33.85
N GLY A 524 -24.76 14.52 34.83
CA GLY A 524 -24.77 15.78 35.58
C GLY A 524 -24.52 17.00 34.70
N SER A 525 -23.53 16.92 33.79
CA SER A 525 -23.24 18.03 32.85
C SER A 525 -24.42 18.32 31.91
N TYR A 526 -25.11 17.28 31.43
CA TYR A 526 -26.27 17.43 30.56
C TYR A 526 -27.50 17.98 31.28
N LEU A 527 -27.72 17.57 32.53
CA LEU A 527 -28.81 18.11 33.35
C LEU A 527 -28.57 19.60 33.63
N ALA A 528 -27.34 19.99 33.99
CA ALA A 528 -26.97 21.38 34.22
C ALA A 528 -27.17 22.25 32.96
N THR A 529 -26.76 21.77 31.79
CA THR A 529 -27.00 22.46 30.51
C THR A 529 -28.48 22.58 30.19
N SER A 530 -29.30 21.55 30.47
CA SER A 530 -30.74 21.62 30.24
C SER A 530 -31.44 22.67 31.11
N VAL A 531 -31.04 22.77 32.38
CA VAL A 531 -31.55 23.79 33.31
C VAL A 531 -31.09 25.18 32.89
N ALA A 532 -29.82 25.34 32.51
CA ALA A 532 -29.27 26.60 32.03
C ALA A 532 -29.96 27.10 30.74
N CYS A 533 -30.21 26.20 29.78
CA CYS A 533 -30.94 26.54 28.55
C CYS A 533 -32.41 26.89 28.83
N GLY A 534 -33.08 26.13 29.69
CA GLY A 534 -34.46 26.45 30.11
C GLY A 534 -34.55 27.83 30.76
N LEU A 535 -33.65 28.12 31.71
CA LEU A 535 -33.57 29.42 32.37
C LEU A 535 -33.24 30.56 31.41
N ALA A 536 -32.28 30.37 30.50
CA ALA A 536 -31.91 31.39 29.52
C ALA A 536 -33.08 31.76 28.59
N VAL A 537 -33.83 30.76 28.10
CA VAL A 537 -35.01 30.99 27.26
C VAL A 537 -36.14 31.61 28.06
N GLY A 538 -36.36 31.17 29.30
CA GLY A 538 -37.35 31.79 30.21
C GLY A 538 -37.07 33.27 30.48
N VAL A 539 -35.80 33.64 30.66
CA VAL A 539 -35.39 35.04 30.83
C VAL A 539 -35.56 35.84 29.55
N LEU A 540 -35.23 35.26 28.39
CA LEU A 540 -35.37 35.92 27.09
C LEU A 540 -36.83 36.15 26.68
N THR A 541 -37.73 35.24 27.04
CA THR A 541 -39.16 35.33 26.70
C THR A 541 -40.01 35.98 27.78
N GLY A 542 -39.47 36.14 29.00
CA GLY A 542 -40.21 36.60 30.17
C GLY A 542 -41.25 35.59 30.68
N ASN A 543 -41.25 34.35 30.16
CA ASN A 543 -42.26 33.35 30.48
C ASN A 543 -41.63 32.13 31.18
N SER A 544 -41.97 31.96 32.46
CA SER A 544 -41.47 30.86 33.29
C SER A 544 -41.98 29.49 32.86
N GLU A 545 -43.14 29.41 32.22
CA GLU A 545 -43.70 28.15 31.72
C GLU A 545 -42.91 27.64 30.50
N VAL A 546 -42.52 28.57 29.61
CA VAL A 546 -41.64 28.27 28.46
C VAL A 546 -40.27 27.80 28.94
N ALA A 547 -39.77 28.31 30.06
CA ALA A 547 -38.51 27.90 30.67
C ALA A 547 -38.49 26.41 31.06
N VAL A 548 -39.58 25.96 31.69
CA VAL A 548 -39.73 24.57 32.16
C VAL A 548 -39.89 23.61 31.00
N VAL A 549 -40.70 23.97 29.99
CA VAL A 549 -40.89 23.13 28.79
C VAL A 549 -39.59 22.98 28.01
N VAL A 550 -38.86 24.09 27.79
CA VAL A 550 -37.58 24.05 27.07
C VAL A 550 -36.53 23.25 27.86
N GLY A 551 -36.45 23.45 29.19
CA GLY A 551 -35.53 22.70 30.05
C GLY A 551 -35.84 21.20 30.08
N ALA A 552 -37.11 20.81 30.23
CA ALA A 552 -37.54 19.41 30.22
C ALA A 552 -37.30 18.73 28.87
N THR A 553 -37.53 19.46 27.77
CA THR A 553 -37.27 18.98 26.41
C THR A 553 -35.77 18.76 26.18
N PHE A 554 -34.93 19.72 26.56
CA PHE A 554 -33.47 19.60 26.45
C PHE A 554 -32.92 18.48 27.35
N GLY A 555 -33.47 18.32 28.55
CA GLY A 555 -33.12 17.26 29.49
C GLY A 555 -33.49 15.87 28.95
N SER A 556 -34.65 15.74 28.32
CA SER A 556 -35.13 14.50 27.71
C SER A 556 -34.28 14.08 26.51
N VAL A 557 -33.98 15.02 25.60
CA VAL A 557 -33.07 14.80 24.45
C VAL A 557 -31.67 14.40 24.94
N SER A 558 -31.19 15.06 26.00
CA SER A 558 -29.88 14.76 26.57
C SER A 558 -29.82 13.40 27.26
N MET A 559 -30.84 13.02 28.05
CA MET A 559 -30.98 11.70 28.66
C MET A 559 -31.06 10.60 27.59
N GLY A 560 -31.85 10.84 26.54
CA GLY A 560 -31.93 10.00 25.36
C GLY A 560 -30.57 9.81 24.67
N SER A 561 -29.76 10.88 24.57
CA SER A 561 -28.42 10.81 23.99
C SER A 561 -27.45 9.97 24.83
N VAL A 562 -27.56 10.01 26.17
CA VAL A 562 -26.75 9.21 27.10
C VAL A 562 -27.14 7.72 27.04
N LEU A 563 -28.43 7.42 27.10
CA LEU A 563 -28.95 6.05 26.94
C LEU A 563 -28.55 5.47 25.57
N ARG A 564 -28.60 6.29 24.51
CA ARG A 564 -28.24 5.88 23.15
C ARG A 564 -26.74 5.76 22.92
N ARG A 565 -25.89 6.58 23.56
CA ARG A 565 -24.42 6.36 23.60
C ARG A 565 -24.08 5.03 24.25
N SER A 566 -24.85 4.64 25.27
CA SER A 566 -24.72 3.35 25.95
C SER A 566 -25.11 2.18 25.04
N VAL A 567 -26.07 2.37 24.13
CA VAL A 567 -26.47 1.39 23.11
C VAL A 567 -25.51 1.37 21.91
N ARG A 568 -25.02 2.53 21.44
CA ARG A 568 -24.12 2.68 20.29
C ARG A 568 -22.69 2.19 20.52
N ARG A 569 -22.24 2.08 21.78
CA ARG A 569 -20.92 1.46 22.09
C ARG A 569 -20.84 -0.02 21.68
N ARG A 570 -21.96 -0.65 21.33
CA ARG A 570 -22.00 -1.99 20.73
C ARG A 570 -22.05 -1.82 19.21
N GLU A 571 -20.91 -1.95 18.55
CA GLU A 571 -20.87 -2.04 17.08
C GLU A 571 -21.73 -3.22 16.59
N PRO A 572 -22.22 -3.20 15.33
CA PRO A 572 -23.03 -4.29 14.78
C PRO A 572 -22.18 -5.57 14.63
N ARG A 573 -22.51 -6.64 15.37
CA ARG A 573 -21.72 -7.88 15.43
C ARG A 573 -22.31 -9.09 14.68
N ASP A 574 -23.60 -9.08 14.28
CA ASP A 574 -24.21 -10.19 13.50
C ASP A 574 -25.40 -9.75 12.57
N PRO A 575 -25.38 -10.03 11.25
CA PRO A 575 -26.46 -9.87 10.29
C PRO A 575 -27.66 -10.82 10.43
N ARG A 576 -27.51 -11.98 11.09
CA ARG A 576 -28.62 -12.94 11.26
C ARG A 576 -29.55 -12.52 12.38
N PHE A 577 -29.04 -11.80 13.36
CA PHE A 577 -29.90 -11.04 14.24
C PHE A 577 -30.30 -9.75 13.56
N ASP A 578 -31.60 -9.57 13.51
CA ASP A 578 -32.33 -8.32 13.36
C ASP A 578 -31.93 -7.29 14.45
N ASN A 579 -30.67 -7.22 14.88
CA ASN A 579 -30.18 -6.21 15.81
C ASN A 579 -30.19 -4.81 15.19
N HIS A 580 -30.22 -4.72 13.86
CA HIS A 580 -30.53 -3.46 13.19
C HIS A 580 -32.02 -3.07 13.33
N GLN A 581 -32.93 -4.05 13.43
CA GLN A 581 -34.34 -3.86 13.78
C GLN A 581 -34.54 -3.65 15.28
N LEU A 582 -33.84 -4.36 16.18
CA LEU A 582 -33.90 -4.18 17.64
C LEU A 582 -33.26 -2.85 18.06
N SER A 583 -32.12 -2.45 17.49
CA SER A 583 -31.55 -1.13 17.76
C SER A 583 -32.44 -0.03 17.19
N SER A 584 -33.04 -0.22 16.00
CA SER A 584 -33.94 0.78 15.43
C SER A 584 -35.32 0.80 16.04
N SER A 585 -35.83 -0.32 16.55
CA SER A 585 -37.08 -0.38 17.30
C SER A 585 -36.85 0.19 18.69
N THR A 586 -35.70 -0.07 19.33
CA THR A 586 -35.34 0.59 20.59
C THR A 586 -35.13 2.10 20.37
N ILE A 587 -34.48 2.52 19.29
CA ILE A 587 -34.33 3.94 18.94
C ILE A 587 -35.68 4.55 18.57
N ALA A 588 -36.53 3.87 17.81
CA ALA A 588 -37.87 4.35 17.44
C ALA A 588 -38.79 4.45 18.65
N VAL A 589 -38.73 3.49 19.57
CA VAL A 589 -39.46 3.51 20.84
C VAL A 589 -38.95 4.64 21.74
N LEU A 590 -37.63 4.85 21.85
CA LEU A 590 -37.08 5.98 22.61
C LEU A 590 -37.43 7.33 21.97
N SER A 591 -37.41 7.43 20.65
CA SER A 591 -37.83 8.64 19.92
C SER A 591 -39.35 8.88 20.02
N LEU A 592 -40.16 7.82 20.05
CA LEU A 592 -41.60 7.89 20.26
C LEU A 592 -41.91 8.32 21.69
N LEU A 593 -41.21 7.79 22.69
CA LEU A 593 -41.34 8.19 24.09
C LEU A 593 -40.94 9.66 24.29
N GLU A 594 -39.87 10.13 23.64
CA GLU A 594 -39.50 11.55 23.67
C GLU A 594 -40.51 12.45 22.96
N ALA A 595 -41.08 11.99 21.84
CA ALA A 595 -42.18 12.69 21.17
C ALA A 595 -43.43 12.74 22.04
N MET A 596 -43.73 11.68 22.81
CA MET A 596 -44.84 11.64 23.77
C MET A 596 -44.59 12.54 24.99
N VAL A 597 -43.37 12.60 25.51
CA VAL A 597 -43.01 13.52 26.60
C VAL A 597 -43.09 14.97 26.11
N GLY A 598 -42.57 15.26 24.92
CA GLY A 598 -42.69 16.57 24.28
C GLY A 598 -44.14 16.97 24.03
N PHE A 599 -44.96 16.02 23.54
CA PHE A 599 -46.41 16.19 23.39
C PHE A 599 -47.09 16.54 24.71
N GLY A 600 -46.84 15.76 25.77
CA GLY A 600 -47.43 15.99 27.09
C GLY A 600 -47.05 17.34 27.69
N SER A 601 -45.77 17.74 27.57
CA SER A 601 -45.30 19.03 28.08
C SER A 601 -45.85 20.24 27.31
N ALA A 602 -46.03 20.12 25.99
CA ALA A 602 -46.56 21.20 25.17
C ALA A 602 -48.10 21.29 25.25
N ALA A 603 -48.80 20.16 25.42
CA ALA A 603 -50.24 20.13 25.64
C ALA A 603 -50.66 20.85 26.93
N LEU A 604 -49.82 20.79 27.97
CA LEU A 604 -50.03 21.46 29.26
C LEU A 604 -49.96 23.00 29.17
N VAL A 605 -49.31 23.56 28.14
CA VAL A 605 -48.97 25.00 28.07
C VAL A 605 -49.61 25.70 26.86
N GLY A 606 -49.74 25.03 25.71
CA GLY A 606 -50.18 25.64 24.44
C GLY A 606 -51.36 24.95 23.73
N GLY A 607 -51.91 23.87 24.30
CA GLY A 607 -53.01 23.10 23.68
C GLY A 607 -52.56 22.05 22.65
N LEU A 608 -53.54 21.37 22.06
CA LEU A 608 -53.34 20.14 21.26
C LEU A 608 -52.57 20.35 19.95
N THR A 609 -52.71 21.51 19.31
CA THR A 609 -52.02 21.86 18.07
C THR A 609 -50.52 22.06 18.32
N ASP A 610 -50.16 22.81 19.36
CA ASP A 610 -48.78 23.04 19.76
C ASP A 610 -48.10 21.74 20.22
N ALA A 611 -48.87 20.86 20.89
CA ALA A 611 -48.42 19.52 21.27
C ALA A 611 -48.07 18.63 20.07
N MET A 612 -48.92 18.62 19.03
CA MET A 612 -48.66 17.85 17.81
C MET A 612 -47.44 18.35 17.04
N VAL A 613 -47.26 19.67 16.96
CA VAL A 613 -46.09 20.29 16.30
C VAL A 613 -44.81 19.96 17.07
N ALA A 614 -44.80 20.12 18.40
CA ALA A 614 -43.64 19.78 19.23
C ALA A 614 -43.26 18.30 19.13
N ALA A 615 -44.25 17.40 19.14
CA ALA A 615 -44.03 15.97 18.99
C ALA A 615 -43.46 15.59 17.62
N ALA A 616 -43.97 16.18 16.53
CA ALA A 616 -43.48 15.95 15.18
C ALA A 616 -42.05 16.47 14.99
N VAL A 617 -41.76 17.66 15.50
CA VAL A 617 -40.42 18.27 15.47
C VAL A 617 -39.43 17.43 16.26
N LEU A 618 -39.73 17.10 17.52
CA LEU A 618 -38.85 16.29 18.36
C LEU A 618 -38.67 14.90 17.76
N GLY A 619 -39.74 14.23 17.36
CA GLY A 619 -39.66 12.92 16.71
C GLY A 619 -38.76 12.93 15.46
N THR A 620 -38.85 13.98 14.64
CA THR A 620 -38.05 14.12 13.41
C THR A 620 -36.59 14.44 13.71
N VAL A 621 -36.32 15.39 14.61
CA VAL A 621 -34.97 15.73 15.08
C VAL A 621 -34.26 14.49 15.61
N THR A 622 -34.95 13.73 16.45
CA THR A 622 -34.41 12.56 17.08
C THR A 622 -34.18 11.43 16.07
N LEU A 623 -35.11 11.21 15.13
CA LEU A 623 -34.94 10.25 14.03
C LEU A 623 -33.70 10.57 13.18
N LEU A 624 -33.49 11.85 12.85
CA LEU A 624 -32.34 12.31 12.07
C LEU A 624 -31.03 12.19 12.86
N ALA A 625 -30.98 12.68 14.11
CA ALA A 625 -29.80 12.66 14.97
C ALA A 625 -29.33 11.25 15.36
N THR A 626 -30.26 10.28 15.44
CA THR A 626 -29.96 8.90 15.86
C THR A 626 -29.55 7.97 14.73
N GLY A 627 -29.33 8.48 13.51
CA GLY A 627 -28.80 7.72 12.38
C GLY A 627 -29.81 7.42 11.29
N GLY A 628 -31.06 7.92 11.41
CA GLY A 628 -32.01 7.96 10.32
C GLY A 628 -31.45 8.69 9.10
N TRP A 629 -30.64 9.73 9.31
CA TRP A 629 -29.91 10.41 8.24
C TRP A 629 -28.92 9.49 7.51
N ARG A 630 -28.10 8.70 8.20
CA ARG A 630 -27.18 7.74 7.57
C ARG A 630 -27.94 6.67 6.77
N ARG A 631 -29.09 6.20 7.29
CA ARG A 631 -29.97 5.25 6.58
C ARG A 631 -30.61 5.88 5.35
N LEU A 632 -31.07 7.12 5.46
CA LEU A 632 -31.64 7.88 4.34
C LEU A 632 -30.59 8.09 3.26
N LEU A 633 -29.39 8.57 3.62
CA LEU A 633 -28.26 8.73 2.70
C LEU A 633 -27.87 7.40 2.04
N PHE A 634 -27.77 6.32 2.80
CA PHE A 634 -27.53 4.99 2.25
C PHE A 634 -28.64 4.60 1.26
N ARG A 635 -29.91 4.79 1.61
CA ARG A 635 -31.05 4.45 0.74
C ARG A 635 -31.09 5.31 -0.53
N LEU A 636 -30.82 6.60 -0.43
CA LEU A 636 -30.72 7.52 -1.58
C LEU A 636 -29.56 7.14 -2.49
N THR A 637 -28.39 6.86 -1.92
CA THR A 637 -27.19 6.40 -2.64
C THR A 637 -27.45 5.06 -3.34
N HIS A 638 -28.01 4.10 -2.61
CA HIS A 638 -28.38 2.81 -3.13
C HIS A 638 -29.40 2.94 -4.27
N LEU A 639 -30.47 3.72 -4.09
CA LEU A 639 -31.49 3.94 -5.12
C LEU A 639 -30.89 4.60 -6.37
N ARG A 640 -30.02 5.59 -6.21
CA ARG A 640 -29.28 6.22 -7.32
C ARG A 640 -28.42 5.20 -8.08
N LEU A 641 -27.68 4.35 -7.37
CA LEU A 641 -26.86 3.30 -7.97
C LEU A 641 -27.72 2.22 -8.66
N VAL A 642 -28.91 1.93 -8.12
CA VAL A 642 -29.90 1.06 -8.78
C VAL A 642 -30.43 1.70 -10.06
N LEU A 643 -30.81 2.98 -10.04
CA LEU A 643 -31.27 3.71 -11.23
C LEU A 643 -30.18 3.78 -12.31
N ALA A 644 -28.90 3.86 -11.90
CA ALA A 644 -27.76 3.76 -12.82
C ALA A 644 -27.46 2.33 -13.30
N GLY A 645 -28.19 1.32 -12.79
CA GLY A 645 -27.99 -0.11 -13.07
C GLY A 645 -26.71 -0.71 -12.47
N ARG A 646 -26.08 -0.02 -11.51
CA ARG A 646 -24.80 -0.39 -10.87
C ARG A 646 -24.97 -1.28 -9.63
N LEU A 647 -26.16 -1.29 -9.01
CA LEU A 647 -26.50 -2.18 -7.89
C LEU A 647 -27.92 -2.79 -8.05
N PRO A 648 -28.22 -3.93 -7.41
CA PRO A 648 -29.56 -4.52 -7.40
C PRO A 648 -30.52 -3.83 -6.42
N LEU A 649 -31.82 -3.77 -6.76
CA LEU A 649 -32.90 -3.32 -5.85
C LEU A 649 -32.91 -4.07 -4.51
N GLN A 650 -32.65 -5.39 -4.54
CA GLN A 650 -32.66 -6.26 -3.36
C GLN A 650 -31.22 -6.67 -2.98
N LEU A 651 -30.38 -5.70 -2.63
CA LEU A 651 -28.96 -5.92 -2.30
C LEU A 651 -28.73 -7.01 -1.25
N ALA A 652 -29.47 -7.03 -0.15
CA ALA A 652 -29.30 -8.04 0.89
C ALA A 652 -29.53 -9.48 0.35
N ARG A 653 -30.57 -9.70 -0.46
CA ARG A 653 -30.83 -11.01 -1.08
C ARG A 653 -29.76 -11.37 -2.10
N PHE A 654 -29.23 -10.38 -2.83
CA PHE A 654 -28.14 -10.61 -3.77
C PHE A 654 -26.84 -11.01 -3.05
N LEU A 655 -26.48 -10.34 -1.96
CA LEU A 655 -25.29 -10.67 -1.16
C LEU A 655 -25.44 -12.05 -0.50
N ASP A 656 -26.62 -12.37 0.02
CA ASP A 656 -26.90 -13.68 0.63
C ASP A 656 -26.91 -14.80 -0.42
N ASP A 657 -27.40 -14.56 -1.65
CA ASP A 657 -27.27 -15.48 -2.79
C ASP A 657 -25.81 -15.67 -3.22
N ALA A 658 -25.06 -14.57 -3.34
CA ALA A 658 -23.64 -14.56 -3.69
C ALA A 658 -22.78 -15.31 -2.67
N HIS A 659 -23.18 -15.26 -1.39
CA HIS A 659 -22.56 -16.00 -0.30
C HIS A 659 -22.99 -17.47 -0.26
N ARG A 660 -24.30 -17.75 -0.08
CA ARG A 660 -24.79 -19.12 0.22
C ARG A 660 -24.88 -20.03 -0.99
N LYS A 661 -25.27 -19.51 -2.17
CA LYS A 661 -25.58 -20.33 -3.35
C LYS A 661 -24.49 -20.33 -4.41
N ARG A 662 -23.69 -19.25 -4.46
CA ARG A 662 -22.69 -19.02 -5.51
C ARG A 662 -21.26 -19.05 -4.99
N ALA A 663 -21.08 -18.95 -3.68
CA ALA A 663 -19.78 -18.95 -3.00
C ALA A 663 -18.75 -17.98 -3.61
N VAL A 664 -19.22 -16.85 -4.15
CA VAL A 664 -18.40 -15.74 -4.65
C VAL A 664 -17.98 -14.84 -3.49
N LEU A 665 -18.88 -14.68 -2.52
CA LEU A 665 -18.62 -13.95 -1.28
C LEU A 665 -18.49 -14.93 -0.11
N ARG A 666 -17.59 -14.63 0.82
CA ARG A 666 -17.56 -15.23 2.15
C ARG A 666 -18.10 -14.23 3.17
N ARG A 667 -18.42 -14.71 4.35
CA ARG A 667 -18.89 -13.87 5.45
C ARG A 667 -17.87 -13.92 6.58
N ALA A 668 -17.43 -12.74 7.04
CA ALA A 668 -16.53 -12.58 8.18
C ALA A 668 -17.28 -11.77 9.25
N GLY A 669 -17.79 -12.45 10.28
CA GLY A 669 -18.65 -11.83 11.30
C GLY A 669 -19.88 -11.14 10.69
N ALA A 670 -19.90 -9.80 10.79
CA ALA A 670 -20.99 -8.97 10.31
C ALA A 670 -20.91 -8.48 8.86
N VAL A 671 -19.77 -8.70 8.19
CA VAL A 671 -19.49 -8.15 6.86
C VAL A 671 -19.37 -9.25 5.81
N TYR A 672 -19.56 -8.86 4.55
CA TYR A 672 -19.27 -9.73 3.41
C TYR A 672 -17.87 -9.42 2.90
N GLN A 673 -17.19 -10.43 2.35
CA GLN A 673 -15.92 -10.26 1.67
C GLN A 673 -15.95 -11.06 0.38
N PHE A 674 -15.16 -10.67 -0.61
CA PHE A 674 -14.90 -11.56 -1.73
C PHE A 674 -14.16 -12.79 -1.23
N ARG A 675 -14.58 -13.98 -1.66
CA ARG A 675 -13.95 -15.24 -1.23
C ARG A 675 -12.46 -15.29 -1.57
N HIS A 676 -12.07 -14.61 -2.65
CA HIS A 676 -10.69 -14.54 -3.12
C HIS A 676 -10.31 -13.09 -3.41
N ALA A 677 -9.23 -12.61 -2.79
CA ALA A 677 -8.70 -11.26 -3.04
C ALA A 677 -8.36 -11.05 -4.52
N LEU A 678 -7.73 -12.04 -5.17
CA LEU A 678 -7.43 -11.97 -6.61
C LEU A 678 -8.69 -11.78 -7.49
N LEU A 679 -9.83 -12.35 -7.09
CA LEU A 679 -11.10 -12.16 -7.80
C LEU A 679 -11.64 -10.74 -7.57
N GLN A 680 -11.53 -10.22 -6.34
CA GLN A 680 -11.88 -8.83 -6.04
C GLN A 680 -11.03 -7.87 -6.88
N ASP A 681 -9.71 -8.02 -6.87
CA ASP A 681 -8.78 -7.15 -7.58
C ASP A 681 -9.05 -7.16 -9.09
N HIS A 682 -9.30 -8.35 -9.66
CA HIS A 682 -9.68 -8.49 -11.07
C HIS A 682 -11.01 -7.79 -11.39
N LEU A 683 -12.05 -8.00 -10.56
CA LEU A 683 -13.35 -7.36 -10.76
C LEU A 683 -13.30 -5.84 -10.56
N ALA A 684 -12.48 -5.36 -9.62
CA ALA A 684 -12.23 -3.94 -9.38
C ALA A 684 -11.54 -3.30 -10.58
N LEU A 685 -10.49 -3.94 -11.13
CA LEU A 685 -9.78 -3.47 -12.32
C LEU A 685 -10.69 -3.38 -13.55
N VAL A 686 -11.59 -4.34 -13.75
CA VAL A 686 -12.58 -4.30 -14.84
C VAL A 686 -13.49 -3.07 -14.71
N GLN A 687 -14.02 -2.82 -13.51
CA GLN A 687 -14.90 -1.67 -13.27
C GLN A 687 -14.15 -0.32 -13.28
N ALA A 688 -12.89 -0.30 -12.84
CA ALA A 688 -12.01 0.86 -12.96
C ALA A 688 -11.82 1.23 -14.44
N ALA A 689 -11.49 0.25 -15.30
CA ALA A 689 -11.35 0.48 -16.73
C ALA A 689 -12.65 1.03 -17.37
N ASP A 690 -13.81 0.48 -17.02
CA ASP A 690 -15.11 0.99 -17.50
C ASP A 690 -15.38 2.43 -17.02
N HIS A 691 -14.99 2.76 -15.78
CA HIS A 691 -15.12 4.12 -15.26
C HIS A 691 -14.16 5.09 -15.97
N THR A 692 -12.89 4.72 -16.14
CA THR A 692 -11.89 5.52 -16.84
C THR A 692 -12.25 5.73 -18.32
N ARG A 693 -12.88 4.73 -18.97
CA ARG A 693 -13.46 4.89 -20.32
C ARG A 693 -14.57 5.93 -20.37
N ALA A 694 -15.46 5.96 -19.39
CA ALA A 694 -16.49 6.99 -19.31
C ALA A 694 -15.87 8.39 -19.12
N LEU A 695 -14.81 8.52 -18.32
CA LEU A 695 -14.08 9.79 -18.15
C LEU A 695 -13.42 10.26 -19.45
N MET A 696 -12.79 9.34 -20.18
CA MET A 696 -12.20 9.62 -21.50
C MET A 696 -13.23 10.13 -22.51
N ASN A 697 -14.39 9.46 -22.61
CA ASN A 697 -15.49 9.90 -23.49
C ASN A 697 -16.05 11.28 -23.13
N HIS A 698 -15.73 11.80 -21.95
CA HIS A 698 -16.12 13.13 -21.47
C HIS A 698 -14.98 14.17 -21.51
N GLY A 699 -13.85 13.86 -22.16
CA GLY A 699 -12.80 14.84 -22.49
C GLY A 699 -11.54 14.82 -21.61
N ASP A 700 -11.42 13.90 -20.65
CA ASP A 700 -10.19 13.74 -19.85
C ASP A 700 -9.10 13.02 -20.67
N LYS A 701 -8.09 13.76 -21.14
CA LYS A 701 -6.96 13.21 -21.92
C LYS A 701 -6.05 12.30 -21.09
N ALA A 702 -5.92 12.54 -19.78
CA ALA A 702 -5.10 11.69 -18.89
C ALA A 702 -5.79 10.35 -18.59
N ALA A 703 -7.12 10.29 -18.67
CA ALA A 703 -7.88 9.04 -18.57
C ALA A 703 -7.51 8.04 -19.68
N ALA A 704 -7.18 8.51 -20.88
CA ALA A 704 -6.87 7.63 -22.01
C ALA A 704 -5.58 6.80 -21.78
N THR A 705 -4.56 7.39 -21.16
CA THR A 705 -3.31 6.68 -20.82
C THR A 705 -3.53 5.68 -19.69
N ARG A 706 -4.25 6.07 -18.64
CA ARG A 706 -4.66 5.17 -17.54
C ARG A 706 -5.47 3.98 -18.06
N LEU A 707 -6.44 4.24 -18.96
CA LEU A 707 -7.25 3.20 -19.58
C LEU A 707 -6.40 2.24 -20.43
N THR A 708 -5.41 2.75 -21.17
CA THR A 708 -4.50 1.91 -21.96
C THR A 708 -3.71 0.94 -21.08
N ALA A 709 -3.20 1.42 -19.94
CA ALA A 709 -2.49 0.59 -18.96
C ALA A 709 -3.41 -0.45 -18.32
N MET A 710 -4.64 -0.07 -17.95
CA MET A 710 -5.64 -0.98 -17.38
C MET A 710 -6.09 -2.05 -18.38
N LEU A 711 -6.39 -1.69 -19.63
CA LEU A 711 -6.79 -2.64 -20.68
C LEU A 711 -5.64 -3.57 -21.09
N THR A 712 -4.40 -3.07 -21.12
CA THR A 712 -3.20 -3.89 -21.32
C THR A 712 -3.04 -4.88 -20.18
N THR A 713 -3.22 -4.40 -18.94
CA THR A 713 -3.22 -5.27 -17.77
C THR A 713 -4.30 -6.32 -17.89
N LEU A 714 -5.54 -5.98 -18.26
CA LEU A 714 -6.64 -6.94 -18.48
C LEU A 714 -6.43 -7.90 -19.67
N GLY A 715 -5.41 -7.69 -20.51
CA GLY A 715 -5.16 -8.51 -21.70
C GLY A 715 -6.09 -8.22 -22.87
N ARG A 716 -6.81 -7.09 -22.85
CA ARG A 716 -7.76 -6.68 -23.90
C ARG A 716 -7.00 -5.96 -25.02
N SER A 717 -6.12 -6.69 -25.70
CA SER A 717 -5.22 -6.12 -26.72
C SER A 717 -5.96 -5.47 -27.88
N ASP A 718 -7.11 -6.00 -28.29
CA ASP A 718 -7.92 -5.42 -29.38
C ASP A 718 -8.48 -4.06 -28.97
N GLU A 719 -9.11 -3.98 -27.78
CA GLU A 719 -9.63 -2.71 -27.24
C GLU A 719 -8.53 -1.67 -27.03
N VAL A 720 -7.32 -2.08 -26.61
CA VAL A 720 -6.15 -1.20 -26.54
C VAL A 720 -5.78 -0.68 -27.92
N THR A 721 -5.77 -1.54 -28.92
CA THR A 721 -5.36 -1.18 -30.28
C THR A 721 -6.37 -0.22 -30.91
N ASP A 722 -7.67 -0.46 -30.73
CA ASP A 722 -8.73 0.43 -31.20
C ASP A 722 -8.67 1.80 -30.50
N LEU A 723 -8.42 1.81 -29.19
CA LEU A 723 -8.24 3.05 -28.43
C LEU A 723 -7.03 3.85 -28.92
N LEU A 724 -5.89 3.20 -29.10
CA LEU A 724 -4.67 3.85 -29.60
C LEU A 724 -4.87 4.34 -31.04
N HIS A 725 -5.61 3.61 -31.86
CA HIS A 725 -5.96 4.01 -33.22
C HIS A 725 -6.84 5.26 -33.24
N HIS A 726 -7.90 5.30 -32.44
CA HIS A 726 -8.76 6.47 -32.32
C HIS A 726 -7.99 7.71 -31.82
N ARG A 727 -7.08 7.53 -30.85
CA ARG A 727 -6.21 8.62 -30.37
C ARG A 727 -5.27 9.14 -31.46
N TRP A 728 -4.68 8.24 -32.24
CA TRP A 728 -3.83 8.60 -33.36
C TRP A 728 -4.59 9.42 -34.41
N GLU A 729 -5.82 9.02 -34.75
CA GLU A 729 -6.69 9.77 -35.67
C GLU A 729 -7.09 11.14 -35.10
N SER A 730 -7.26 11.25 -33.78
CA SER A 730 -7.53 12.53 -33.10
C SER A 730 -6.30 13.47 -33.02
N GLY A 731 -5.16 13.06 -33.57
CA GLY A 731 -3.93 13.87 -33.63
C GLY A 731 -2.95 13.64 -32.47
N ASP A 732 -3.20 12.67 -31.59
CA ASP A 732 -2.27 12.32 -30.52
C ASP A 732 -1.07 11.53 -31.08
N ARG A 733 0.05 12.23 -31.25
CA ARG A 733 1.25 11.62 -31.79
C ARG A 733 2.10 10.88 -30.75
N TYR A 734 1.77 10.91 -29.45
CA TYR A 734 2.50 10.17 -28.41
C TYR A 734 2.17 8.67 -28.39
N VAL A 735 1.01 8.29 -28.94
CA VAL A 735 0.58 6.89 -29.03
C VAL A 735 1.13 6.13 -30.24
N ALA A 736 1.76 6.83 -31.19
CA ALA A 736 2.19 6.32 -32.49
C ALA A 736 3.05 5.06 -32.37
N ARG A 737 4.06 5.10 -31.48
CA ARG A 737 4.99 3.99 -31.25
C ARG A 737 4.28 2.74 -30.72
N GLN A 738 3.39 2.90 -29.73
CA GLN A 738 2.67 1.76 -29.16
C GLN A 738 1.71 1.13 -30.17
N LEU A 739 1.00 1.96 -30.94
CA LEU A 739 0.10 1.50 -31.98
C LEU A 739 0.86 0.78 -33.10
N ALA A 740 1.97 1.35 -33.56
CA ALA A 740 2.76 0.79 -34.64
C ALA A 740 3.36 -0.58 -34.31
N LEU A 741 3.95 -0.72 -33.11
CA LEU A 741 4.50 -2.00 -32.66
C LEU A 741 3.41 -3.07 -32.56
N ARG A 742 2.23 -2.73 -32.03
CA ARG A 742 1.09 -3.66 -31.96
C ARG A 742 0.54 -4.05 -33.33
N ARG A 743 0.47 -3.11 -34.30
CA ARG A 743 0.06 -3.44 -35.67
C ARG A 743 1.05 -4.37 -36.34
N ILE A 744 2.35 -4.16 -36.14
CA ILE A 744 3.42 -5.04 -36.62
C ILE A 744 3.32 -6.44 -36.00
N GLU A 745 3.13 -6.54 -34.68
CA GLU A 745 2.91 -7.81 -33.99
C GLU A 745 1.66 -8.55 -34.49
N SER A 746 0.61 -7.81 -34.86
CA SER A 746 -0.62 -8.36 -35.47
C SER A 746 -0.48 -8.73 -36.95
N GLY A 747 0.73 -8.68 -37.54
CA GLY A 747 0.98 -8.99 -38.95
C GLY A 747 0.70 -7.85 -39.93
N ARG A 748 0.24 -6.69 -39.48
CA ARG A 748 -0.03 -5.49 -40.30
C ARG A 748 1.18 -4.55 -40.34
N ARG A 749 2.29 -5.07 -40.88
CA ARG A 749 3.59 -4.39 -40.96
C ARG A 749 3.50 -3.00 -41.59
N GLU A 750 2.90 -2.88 -42.77
CA GLU A 750 2.90 -1.63 -43.53
C GLU A 750 2.06 -0.53 -42.85
N GLU A 751 1.00 -0.92 -42.14
CA GLU A 751 0.21 0.02 -41.33
C GLU A 751 1.06 0.58 -40.17
N GLY A 752 1.79 -0.29 -39.46
CA GLY A 752 2.68 0.12 -38.38
C GLY A 752 3.83 1.02 -38.84
N LEU A 753 4.46 0.69 -39.97
CA LEU A 753 5.52 1.53 -40.55
C LEU A 753 5.00 2.90 -40.98
N ARG A 754 3.82 2.99 -41.63
CA ARG A 754 3.20 4.28 -41.98
C ARG A 754 2.98 5.18 -40.77
N ILE A 755 2.52 4.62 -39.65
CA ILE A 755 2.30 5.38 -38.41
C ILE A 755 3.63 5.92 -37.86
N LEU A 756 4.68 5.11 -37.82
CA LEU A 756 6.01 5.55 -37.37
C LEU A 756 6.64 6.57 -38.32
N ARG A 757 6.50 6.41 -39.64
CA ARG A 757 6.97 7.40 -40.61
C ARG A 757 6.36 8.79 -40.32
N ALA A 758 5.04 8.84 -40.13
CA ALA A 758 4.34 10.10 -39.82
C ALA A 758 4.69 10.68 -38.45
N ALA A 759 5.08 9.86 -37.47
CA ALA A 759 5.51 10.34 -36.15
C ALA A 759 6.99 10.81 -36.15
N SER A 760 7.83 10.23 -37.01
CA SER A 760 9.26 10.50 -37.10
C SER A 760 9.61 11.88 -37.68
N THR A 761 8.71 12.46 -38.48
CA THR A 761 8.87 13.78 -39.14
C THR A 761 8.49 14.96 -38.23
N ASP A 762 8.11 14.70 -36.99
CA ASP A 762 7.68 15.70 -36.02
C ASP A 762 8.90 16.32 -35.28
N ASP A 763 8.76 17.54 -34.77
CA ASP A 763 9.84 18.30 -34.10
C ASP A 763 9.87 18.09 -32.57
N ARG A 764 9.06 17.14 -32.07
CA ARG A 764 8.99 16.81 -30.64
C ARG A 764 10.26 16.08 -30.17
N LYS A 765 10.65 16.29 -28.91
CA LYS A 765 11.74 15.53 -28.24
C LYS A 765 11.57 14.00 -28.33
N SER A 766 10.32 13.50 -28.38
CA SER A 766 10.04 12.07 -28.55
C SER A 766 10.33 11.55 -29.96
N ALA A 767 10.34 12.41 -30.98
CA ALA A 767 10.54 12.04 -32.38
C ALA A 767 11.92 11.42 -32.61
N LYS A 768 12.96 11.82 -31.86
CA LYS A 768 14.28 11.16 -31.89
C LYS A 768 14.20 9.67 -31.52
N ARG A 769 13.37 9.32 -30.52
CA ARG A 769 13.12 7.93 -30.14
C ARG A 769 12.30 7.18 -31.19
N ASP A 770 11.35 7.85 -31.82
CA ASP A 770 10.52 7.27 -32.88
C ASP A 770 11.33 7.01 -34.16
N ARG A 771 12.27 7.91 -34.54
CA ARG A 771 13.25 7.71 -35.63
C ARG A 771 14.13 6.49 -35.38
N ALA A 772 14.68 6.34 -34.17
CA ALA A 772 15.49 5.18 -33.81
C ALA A 772 14.73 3.85 -33.88
N VAL A 773 13.46 3.84 -33.45
CA VAL A 773 12.61 2.63 -33.54
C VAL A 773 12.27 2.33 -35.01
N LEU A 774 11.97 3.36 -35.81
CA LEU A 774 11.70 3.19 -37.24
C LEU A 774 12.92 2.65 -37.98
N ALA A 775 14.11 3.22 -37.77
CA ALA A 775 15.36 2.76 -38.37
C ALA A 775 15.63 1.27 -38.05
N ARG A 776 15.48 0.89 -36.78
CA ARG A 776 15.61 -0.52 -36.33
C ARG A 776 14.62 -1.45 -37.03
N LEU A 777 13.37 -1.01 -37.19
CA LEU A 777 12.35 -1.81 -37.86
C LEU A 777 12.61 -1.92 -39.35
N LEU A 778 12.94 -0.83 -40.05
CA LEU A 778 13.29 -0.84 -41.48
C LEU A 778 14.45 -1.81 -41.76
N ALA A 779 15.47 -1.81 -40.91
CA ALA A 779 16.60 -2.73 -40.99
C ALA A 779 16.20 -4.19 -40.78
N ARG A 780 15.47 -4.49 -39.69
CA ARG A 780 14.92 -5.83 -39.42
C ARG A 780 14.09 -6.36 -40.59
N PHE A 781 13.47 -5.46 -41.33
CA PHE A 781 12.55 -5.74 -42.41
C PHE A 781 13.16 -5.67 -43.82
N GLY A 782 14.46 -5.42 -43.92
CA GLY A 782 15.21 -5.38 -45.18
C GLY A 782 14.87 -4.19 -46.08
N MET A 783 14.30 -3.11 -45.55
CA MET A 783 13.90 -1.91 -46.33
C MET A 783 15.07 -0.94 -46.45
N LEU A 784 16.14 -1.39 -47.12
CA LEU A 784 17.42 -0.66 -47.20
C LEU A 784 17.33 0.63 -48.01
N ASP A 785 16.53 0.69 -49.07
CA ASP A 785 16.40 1.90 -49.90
C ASP A 785 15.78 3.08 -49.13
N GLU A 786 14.83 2.79 -48.24
CA GLU A 786 14.25 3.81 -47.36
C GLU A 786 15.24 4.26 -46.28
N LEU A 787 16.06 3.33 -45.75
CA LEU A 787 17.15 3.68 -44.84
C LEU A 787 18.21 4.55 -45.52
N ARG A 788 18.60 4.23 -46.77
CA ARG A 788 19.50 5.04 -47.61
C ARG A 788 18.98 6.46 -47.75
N SER A 789 17.74 6.61 -48.23
CA SER A 789 17.12 7.93 -48.42
C SER A 789 17.05 8.75 -47.13
N ARG A 790 16.76 8.11 -45.97
CA ARG A 790 16.73 8.80 -44.68
C ARG A 790 18.12 9.17 -44.16
N ALA A 791 19.11 8.30 -44.33
CA ALA A 791 20.49 8.56 -43.96
C ALA A 791 21.06 9.74 -44.76
N ASP A 792 20.76 9.80 -46.06
CA ASP A 792 21.15 10.89 -46.96
C ASP A 792 20.43 12.21 -46.61
N ALA A 793 19.23 12.14 -46.02
CA ALA A 793 18.50 13.29 -45.48
C ALA A 793 18.99 13.75 -44.09
N GLY A 794 20.01 13.12 -43.50
CA GLY A 794 20.61 13.51 -42.23
C GLY A 794 20.00 12.88 -40.97
N ASP A 795 19.25 11.76 -41.08
CA ASP A 795 18.78 11.02 -39.90
C ASP A 795 19.87 10.07 -39.36
N ASP A 796 20.56 10.49 -38.31
CA ASP A 796 21.67 9.75 -37.69
C ASP A 796 21.30 8.31 -37.32
N ALA A 797 20.09 8.08 -36.78
CA ALA A 797 19.66 6.75 -36.37
C ALA A 797 19.44 5.81 -37.57
N SER A 798 19.04 6.37 -38.72
CA SER A 798 18.92 5.61 -39.97
C SER A 798 20.30 5.35 -40.58
N ALA A 799 21.25 6.28 -40.47
CA ALA A 799 22.60 6.12 -40.98
C ALA A 799 23.43 5.09 -40.22
N GLU A 800 23.39 5.13 -38.88
CA GLU A 800 24.04 4.13 -38.01
C GLU A 800 23.51 2.72 -38.36
N ARG A 801 22.19 2.58 -38.43
CA ARG A 801 21.57 1.29 -38.69
C ARG A 801 21.76 0.80 -40.13
N LEU A 802 21.83 1.71 -41.11
CA LEU A 802 22.19 1.38 -42.49
C LEU A 802 23.62 0.86 -42.59
N MET A 803 24.55 1.47 -41.85
CA MET A 803 25.94 1.04 -41.79
C MET A 803 26.06 -0.41 -41.31
N GLU A 804 25.38 -0.76 -40.21
CA GLU A 804 25.31 -2.16 -39.71
C GLU A 804 24.78 -3.12 -40.80
N CYS A 805 23.73 -2.73 -41.52
CA CYS A 805 23.13 -3.55 -42.57
C CYS A 805 24.06 -3.75 -43.79
N LEU A 806 24.74 -2.69 -44.24
CA LEU A 806 25.68 -2.77 -45.38
C LEU A 806 26.87 -3.68 -45.04
N ILE A 807 27.39 -3.58 -43.81
CA ILE A 807 28.46 -4.46 -43.31
C ILE A 807 27.99 -5.91 -43.29
N ALA A 808 26.79 -6.18 -42.74
CA ALA A 808 26.22 -7.53 -42.66
C ALA A 808 25.87 -8.13 -44.04
N ALA A 809 25.48 -7.29 -45.00
CA ALA A 809 25.19 -7.71 -46.38
C ALA A 809 26.46 -7.87 -47.25
N GLY A 810 27.63 -7.42 -46.78
CA GLY A 810 28.87 -7.43 -47.54
C GLY A 810 28.94 -6.36 -48.64
N GLU A 811 28.06 -5.36 -48.62
CA GLU A 811 28.06 -4.22 -49.56
C GLU A 811 29.12 -3.17 -49.15
N LEU A 812 30.36 -3.63 -49.06
CA LEU A 812 31.47 -2.89 -48.46
C LEU A 812 31.86 -1.64 -49.27
N ASP A 813 31.65 -1.62 -50.60
CA ASP A 813 31.91 -0.45 -51.45
C ASP A 813 31.05 0.77 -51.09
N GLU A 814 29.80 0.53 -50.69
CA GLU A 814 28.90 1.61 -50.27
C GLU A 814 29.19 2.03 -48.83
N ALA A 815 29.49 1.06 -47.95
CA ALA A 815 29.87 1.35 -46.57
C ALA A 815 31.14 2.20 -46.49
N VAL A 816 32.16 1.89 -47.29
CA VAL A 816 33.42 2.66 -47.37
C VAL A 816 33.15 4.09 -47.86
N ARG A 817 32.37 4.26 -48.93
CA ARG A 817 32.01 5.60 -49.44
C ARG A 817 31.30 6.45 -48.39
N ARG A 818 30.32 5.87 -47.69
CA ARG A 818 29.58 6.59 -46.64
C ARG A 818 30.44 6.90 -45.41
N ALA A 819 31.38 6.04 -45.04
CA ALA A 819 32.34 6.31 -43.97
C ALA A 819 33.22 7.53 -44.31
N ILE A 820 33.70 7.60 -45.55
CA ILE A 820 34.50 8.73 -46.04
C ILE A 820 33.68 10.02 -46.04
N ASP A 821 32.46 9.99 -46.59
CA ASP A 821 31.60 11.18 -46.69
C ASP A 821 31.22 11.76 -45.33
N ARG A 822 31.04 10.91 -44.30
CA ARG A 822 30.67 11.33 -42.94
C ARG A 822 31.85 11.60 -42.01
N SER A 823 33.07 11.19 -42.37
CA SER A 823 34.22 11.17 -41.45
C SER A 823 33.89 10.43 -40.15
N GLU A 824 33.21 9.28 -40.27
CA GLU A 824 32.86 8.39 -39.17
C GLU A 824 33.11 6.95 -39.61
N CYS A 825 34.10 6.29 -38.99
CA CYS A 825 34.41 4.88 -39.22
C CYS A 825 34.01 3.99 -38.03
N ASP A 826 33.14 3.00 -38.28
CA ASP A 826 32.84 1.95 -37.31
C ASP A 826 33.90 0.85 -37.33
N SER A 827 34.36 0.44 -36.15
CA SER A 827 35.17 -0.76 -35.91
C SER A 827 34.66 -2.02 -36.64
N GLY A 828 33.33 -2.18 -36.77
CA GLY A 828 32.70 -3.28 -37.48
C GLY A 828 32.98 -3.28 -38.99
N LEU A 829 33.06 -2.10 -39.61
CA LEU A 829 33.41 -1.97 -41.03
C LEU A 829 34.87 -2.38 -41.26
N ILE A 830 35.78 -1.88 -40.41
CA ILE A 830 37.21 -2.20 -40.52
C ILE A 830 37.44 -3.70 -40.39
N ARG A 831 36.80 -4.35 -39.40
CA ARG A 831 36.88 -5.80 -39.23
C ARG A 831 36.40 -6.56 -40.47
N SER A 832 35.24 -6.18 -41.01
CA SER A 832 34.69 -6.83 -42.20
C SER A 832 35.56 -6.63 -43.45
N LEU A 833 36.15 -5.44 -43.63
CA LEU A 833 37.09 -5.18 -44.74
C LEU A 833 38.36 -6.03 -44.63
N VAL A 834 38.89 -6.20 -43.42
CA VAL A 834 40.04 -7.08 -43.15
C VAL A 834 39.69 -8.54 -43.41
N ASP A 835 38.57 -9.03 -42.87
CA ASP A 835 38.12 -10.42 -43.03
C ASP A 835 37.83 -10.77 -44.51
N ASN A 836 37.41 -9.80 -45.32
CA ASN A 836 37.16 -9.96 -46.76
C ASN A 836 38.40 -9.66 -47.64
N GLY A 837 39.59 -9.44 -47.05
CA GLY A 837 40.83 -9.18 -47.79
C GLY A 837 40.87 -7.86 -48.56
N ARG A 838 39.95 -6.93 -48.27
CA ARG A 838 39.83 -5.60 -48.91
C ARG A 838 40.78 -4.58 -48.29
N LEU A 839 42.04 -4.97 -48.18
CA LEU A 839 43.10 -4.23 -47.50
C LEU A 839 43.43 -2.87 -48.13
N ARG A 840 43.18 -2.71 -49.44
CA ARG A 840 43.34 -1.41 -50.13
C ARG A 840 42.32 -0.38 -49.64
N ASP A 841 41.13 -0.79 -49.27
CA ASP A 841 40.08 0.11 -48.80
C ASP A 841 40.33 0.51 -47.34
N VAL A 842 40.80 -0.43 -46.52
CA VAL A 842 41.27 -0.13 -45.14
C VAL A 842 42.43 0.86 -45.18
N ARG A 843 43.37 0.68 -46.12
CA ARG A 843 44.47 1.62 -46.33
C ARG A 843 43.98 2.99 -46.77
N THR A 844 43.03 3.06 -47.71
CA THR A 844 42.41 4.34 -48.13
C THR A 844 41.73 5.06 -46.97
N LEU A 845 41.00 4.33 -46.12
CA LEU A 845 40.38 4.86 -44.90
C LEU A 845 41.41 5.27 -43.83
N ALA A 846 42.58 4.63 -43.77
CA ALA A 846 43.68 5.01 -42.88
C ALA A 846 44.39 6.27 -43.38
N GLU A 847 44.56 6.41 -44.69
CA GLU A 847 45.15 7.58 -45.34
C GLU A 847 44.25 8.81 -45.26
N SER A 848 42.91 8.66 -45.11
CA SER A 848 41.99 9.76 -44.84
C SER A 848 42.06 10.30 -43.40
N GLY A 849 42.84 9.65 -42.51
CA GLY A 849 43.11 10.13 -41.15
C GLY A 849 42.17 9.61 -40.06
N GLU A 850 41.40 8.55 -40.35
CA GLU A 850 40.54 7.90 -39.36
C GLU A 850 41.35 7.02 -38.41
N TYR A 851 41.06 7.12 -37.12
CA TYR A 851 41.84 6.47 -36.05
C TYR A 851 41.76 4.93 -36.12
N TYR A 852 40.54 4.39 -36.27
CA TYR A 852 40.28 2.95 -36.19
C TYR A 852 40.76 2.15 -37.42
N SER A 853 40.94 2.79 -38.57
CA SER A 853 41.43 2.16 -39.81
C SER A 853 42.95 1.91 -39.77
N ILE A 854 43.71 2.76 -39.08
CA ILE A 854 45.15 2.56 -38.84
C ILE A 854 45.38 1.34 -37.95
N GLU A 855 44.61 1.21 -36.85
CA GLU A 855 44.73 0.06 -35.94
C GLU A 855 44.40 -1.26 -36.64
N GLY A 856 43.30 -1.32 -37.40
CA GLY A 856 42.87 -2.55 -38.08
C GLY A 856 43.81 -3.04 -39.17
N TYR A 857 44.46 -2.12 -39.92
CA TYR A 857 45.45 -2.50 -40.93
C TYR A 857 46.74 -3.05 -40.30
N LEU A 858 47.20 -2.43 -39.19
CA LEU A 858 48.37 -2.90 -38.45
C LEU A 858 48.13 -4.25 -37.78
N GLU A 859 46.94 -4.46 -37.20
CA GLU A 859 46.59 -5.73 -36.57
C GLU A 859 46.61 -6.88 -37.58
N HIS A 860 46.13 -6.66 -38.80
CA HIS A 860 46.20 -7.64 -39.87
C HIS A 860 47.65 -7.97 -40.27
N LEU A 861 48.49 -6.95 -40.54
CA LEU A 861 49.89 -7.16 -40.93
C LEU A 861 50.70 -7.88 -39.85
N VAL A 862 50.41 -7.62 -38.57
CA VAL A 862 51.06 -8.30 -37.43
C VAL A 862 50.58 -9.74 -37.29
N LYS A 863 49.28 -10.02 -37.45
CA LYS A 863 48.72 -11.38 -37.41
C LYS A 863 49.27 -12.27 -38.54
N ASP A 864 49.46 -11.71 -39.73
CA ASP A 864 50.03 -12.42 -40.89
C ASP A 864 51.57 -12.53 -40.86
N ALA A 865 52.21 -12.11 -39.75
CA ALA A 865 53.66 -12.09 -39.58
C ALA A 865 54.43 -11.24 -40.62
N ARG A 866 53.74 -10.31 -41.30
CA ARG A 866 54.32 -9.37 -42.27
C ARG A 866 54.85 -8.10 -41.57
N ILE A 867 55.68 -8.32 -40.56
CA ILE A 867 56.15 -7.26 -39.64
C ILE A 867 56.97 -6.20 -40.38
N ALA A 868 57.86 -6.60 -41.29
CA ALA A 868 58.68 -5.68 -42.08
C ALA A 868 57.84 -4.75 -42.98
N GLU A 869 56.68 -5.22 -43.43
CA GLU A 869 55.76 -4.42 -44.23
C GLU A 869 54.95 -3.45 -43.37
N ALA A 870 54.56 -3.86 -42.16
CA ALA A 870 53.95 -2.97 -41.18
C ALA A 870 54.90 -1.83 -40.80
N GLU A 871 56.18 -2.14 -40.55
CA GLU A 871 57.21 -1.14 -40.23
C GLU A 871 57.43 -0.15 -41.38
N ALA A 872 57.53 -0.65 -42.62
CA ALA A 872 57.66 0.19 -43.81
C ALA A 872 56.43 1.08 -44.03
N TRP A 873 55.22 0.54 -43.87
CA TRP A 873 53.98 1.28 -44.08
C TRP A 873 53.76 2.37 -43.02
N VAL A 874 54.01 2.07 -41.75
CA VAL A 874 54.00 3.09 -40.69
C VAL A 874 54.96 4.23 -41.02
N GLY A 875 56.12 3.90 -41.61
CA GLY A 875 57.08 4.87 -42.13
C GLY A 875 56.53 5.85 -43.18
N THR A 876 55.45 5.51 -43.87
CA THR A 876 54.84 6.30 -44.96
C THR A 876 53.65 7.18 -44.52
N LEU A 877 53.19 7.08 -43.27
CA LEU A 877 52.02 7.83 -42.76
C LEU A 877 52.37 9.32 -42.51
N PRO A 878 51.75 10.30 -43.19
CA PRO A 878 52.18 11.71 -43.09
C PRO A 878 51.79 12.42 -41.77
N ARG A 879 50.64 12.07 -41.17
CA ARG A 879 50.08 12.75 -39.97
C ARG A 879 50.09 11.90 -38.69
N TYR A 880 50.11 10.58 -38.82
CA TYR A 880 49.93 9.64 -37.70
C TYR A 880 51.08 8.63 -37.57
N GLN A 881 52.27 8.93 -38.12
CA GLN A 881 53.45 8.05 -38.06
C GLN A 881 53.78 7.58 -36.65
N GLU A 882 53.81 8.51 -35.69
CA GLU A 882 54.12 8.22 -34.29
C GLU A 882 53.04 7.36 -33.64
N HIS A 883 51.76 7.61 -33.97
CA HIS A 883 50.65 6.79 -33.48
C HIS A 883 50.66 5.37 -34.07
N GLY A 884 50.92 5.25 -35.38
CA GLY A 884 51.09 3.97 -36.07
C GLY A 884 52.27 3.16 -35.51
N ARG A 885 53.40 3.82 -35.19
CA ARG A 885 54.54 3.17 -34.51
C ARG A 885 54.13 2.65 -33.14
N ARG A 886 53.51 3.49 -32.32
CA ARG A 886 53.03 3.11 -30.98
C ARG A 886 52.08 1.91 -31.02
N ARG A 887 51.10 1.90 -31.93
CA ARG A 887 50.16 0.77 -32.06
C ARG A 887 50.83 -0.48 -32.61
N LEU A 888 51.72 -0.37 -33.60
CA LEU A 888 52.50 -1.51 -34.09
C LEU A 888 53.33 -2.16 -32.97
N HIS A 889 53.98 -1.35 -32.12
CA HIS A 889 54.69 -1.85 -30.94
C HIS A 889 53.75 -2.53 -29.94
N ALA A 890 52.56 -1.97 -29.68
CA ALA A 890 51.56 -2.57 -28.80
C ALA A 890 51.03 -3.91 -29.36
N LEU A 891 50.77 -4.00 -30.66
CA LEU A 891 50.31 -5.23 -31.32
C LEU A 891 51.37 -6.33 -31.30
N LEU A 892 52.64 -5.98 -31.50
CA LEU A 892 53.77 -6.93 -31.36
C LEU A 892 53.89 -7.46 -29.92
N PHE A 893 53.56 -6.63 -28.92
CA PHE A 893 53.50 -7.00 -27.51
C PHE A 893 52.28 -7.88 -27.16
N GLU A 894 51.10 -7.57 -27.71
CA GLU A 894 49.85 -8.34 -27.52
C GLU A 894 49.95 -9.74 -28.13
N HIS A 895 50.53 -9.87 -29.33
CA HIS A 895 50.61 -11.13 -30.08
C HIS A 895 51.80 -12.05 -29.73
N GLY A 896 52.55 -11.76 -28.65
CA GLY A 896 53.53 -12.69 -28.07
C GLY A 896 54.76 -12.96 -28.92
N ASN A 897 55.10 -12.07 -29.86
CA ASN A 897 56.29 -12.19 -30.71
C ASN A 897 57.54 -11.70 -29.95
N GLY A 898 57.85 -12.33 -28.81
CA GLY A 898 58.84 -11.86 -27.82
C GLY A 898 60.20 -11.45 -28.40
N ARG A 899 60.71 -12.19 -29.39
CA ARG A 899 61.98 -11.85 -30.08
C ARG A 899 61.89 -10.64 -31.01
N ALA A 900 60.77 -10.44 -31.71
CA ALA A 900 60.58 -9.28 -32.56
C ALA A 900 60.23 -8.03 -31.73
N ALA A 901 59.40 -8.20 -30.69
CA ALA A 901 59.11 -7.17 -29.71
C ALA A 901 60.37 -6.72 -28.95
N LEU A 902 61.24 -7.66 -28.53
CA LEU A 902 62.50 -7.34 -27.86
C LEU A 902 63.51 -6.67 -28.80
N ARG A 903 63.65 -7.13 -30.05
CA ARG A 903 64.52 -6.46 -31.04
C ARG A 903 64.03 -5.04 -31.33
N SER A 904 62.74 -4.89 -31.63
CA SER A 904 62.12 -3.60 -31.91
C SER A 904 62.19 -2.65 -30.71
N ALA A 905 61.97 -3.15 -29.48
CA ALA A 905 62.11 -2.36 -28.26
C ALA A 905 63.56 -1.96 -27.98
N ARG A 906 64.54 -2.84 -28.25
CA ARG A 906 65.98 -2.52 -28.15
C ARG A 906 66.41 -1.49 -29.20
N GLU A 907 65.93 -1.62 -30.43
CA GLU A 907 66.21 -0.65 -31.50
C GLU A 907 65.57 0.72 -31.20
N ALA A 908 64.33 0.75 -30.72
CA ALA A 908 63.65 1.97 -30.31
C ALA A 908 64.36 2.64 -29.11
N HIS A 909 64.85 1.86 -28.15
CA HIS A 909 65.66 2.38 -27.02
C HIS A 909 67.03 2.88 -27.50
N ALA A 910 67.70 2.16 -28.42
CA ALA A 910 68.97 2.60 -29.03
C ALA A 910 68.82 3.90 -29.85
N GLN A 911 67.64 4.12 -30.44
CA GLN A 911 67.30 5.36 -31.15
C GLN A 911 66.78 6.48 -30.24
N GLN A 912 66.75 6.27 -28.91
CA GLN A 912 66.21 7.21 -27.92
C GLN A 912 64.77 7.67 -28.20
N VAL A 913 63.93 6.74 -28.68
CA VAL A 913 62.50 7.01 -28.87
C VAL A 913 61.83 7.16 -27.49
N GLU A 914 61.07 8.23 -27.32
CA GLU A 914 60.36 8.55 -26.08
C GLU A 914 59.50 7.36 -25.60
N GLY A 915 59.68 6.96 -24.33
CA GLY A 915 58.98 5.82 -23.71
C GLY A 915 59.46 4.42 -24.15
N ALA A 916 60.55 4.30 -24.92
CA ALA A 916 61.07 3.01 -25.37
C ALA A 916 61.67 2.17 -24.24
N ALA A 917 62.36 2.78 -23.28
CA ALA A 917 62.92 2.08 -22.12
C ALA A 917 61.83 1.46 -21.23
N SER A 918 60.75 2.21 -20.97
CA SER A 918 59.55 1.71 -20.31
C SER A 918 58.96 0.49 -21.00
N ARG A 919 58.84 0.52 -22.33
CA ARG A 919 58.32 -0.63 -23.10
C ARG A 919 59.30 -1.81 -23.08
N LEU A 920 60.60 -1.56 -23.19
CA LEU A 920 61.64 -2.59 -23.12
C LEU A 920 61.62 -3.30 -21.76
N ALA A 921 61.48 -2.56 -20.67
CA ALA A 921 61.37 -3.13 -19.33
C ALA A 921 60.14 -4.03 -19.15
N LEU A 922 58.97 -3.65 -19.69
CA LEU A 922 57.77 -4.51 -19.65
C LEU A 922 57.97 -5.81 -20.43
N VAL A 923 58.64 -5.73 -21.59
CA VAL A 923 58.95 -6.91 -22.41
C VAL A 923 59.92 -7.83 -21.67
N LEU A 924 60.95 -7.28 -21.02
CA LEU A 924 61.92 -8.04 -20.23
C LEU A 924 61.28 -8.71 -19.01
N CYS A 925 60.40 -8.02 -18.27
CA CYS A 925 59.64 -8.62 -17.16
C CYS A 925 58.76 -9.79 -17.62
N ARG A 926 58.13 -9.70 -18.80
CA ARG A 926 57.26 -10.77 -19.32
C ARG A 926 58.04 -12.01 -19.78
N GLU A 927 59.28 -11.82 -20.24
CA GLU A 927 60.21 -12.91 -20.55
C GLU A 927 60.87 -13.49 -19.27
N GLY A 928 60.54 -12.94 -18.09
CA GLY A 928 61.03 -13.40 -16.78
C GLY A 928 62.38 -12.80 -16.38
N ASP A 929 62.92 -11.85 -17.15
CA ASP A 929 64.20 -11.20 -16.88
C ASP A 929 63.99 -9.86 -16.16
N ILE A 930 63.59 -9.96 -14.89
CA ILE A 930 63.28 -8.81 -14.03
C ILE A 930 64.53 -7.98 -13.76
N GLU A 931 65.71 -8.60 -13.65
CA GLU A 931 66.97 -7.88 -13.37
C GLU A 931 67.38 -6.99 -14.56
N SER A 932 67.34 -7.49 -15.79
CA SER A 932 67.59 -6.66 -16.97
C SER A 932 66.55 -5.54 -17.11
N ALA A 933 65.29 -5.79 -16.74
CA ALA A 933 64.25 -4.75 -16.74
C ALA A 933 64.56 -3.62 -15.74
N VAL A 934 65.02 -3.99 -14.53
CA VAL A 934 65.44 -3.04 -13.49
C VAL A 934 66.69 -2.27 -13.93
N GLU A 935 67.67 -2.92 -14.56
CA GLU A 935 68.87 -2.26 -15.09
C GLU A 935 68.53 -1.22 -16.18
N VAL A 936 67.65 -1.58 -17.13
CA VAL A 936 67.19 -0.66 -18.19
C VAL A 936 66.53 0.57 -17.58
N LEU A 937 65.63 0.40 -16.60
CA LEU A 937 64.93 1.54 -15.99
C LEU A 937 65.83 2.36 -15.06
N ARG A 938 66.86 1.77 -14.44
CA ARG A 938 67.86 2.50 -13.63
C ARG A 938 68.84 3.33 -14.47
N GLY A 939 69.10 2.91 -15.70
CA GLY A 939 70.00 3.60 -16.63
C GLY A 939 69.41 4.86 -17.27
N GLU A 940 68.08 5.01 -17.24
CA GLU A 940 67.38 6.18 -17.78
C GLU A 940 67.33 7.35 -16.78
N PRO A 941 67.17 8.60 -17.26
CA PRO A 941 66.94 9.71 -16.36
C PRO A 941 65.67 9.41 -15.55
N PRO A 942 65.71 9.70 -14.25
CA PRO A 942 64.66 9.26 -13.33
C PRO A 942 63.42 10.17 -13.43
N GLU A 943 62.71 10.05 -14.54
CA GLU A 943 61.41 10.67 -14.79
C GLU A 943 60.30 9.99 -13.97
N ASP A 944 59.23 10.71 -13.68
CA ASP A 944 58.13 10.23 -12.82
C ASP A 944 57.46 8.95 -13.34
N THR A 945 57.35 8.82 -14.67
CA THR A 945 56.79 7.62 -15.32
C THR A 945 57.71 6.41 -15.15
N ILE A 946 59.02 6.62 -15.26
CA ILE A 946 60.04 5.58 -15.09
C ILE A 946 60.13 5.16 -13.62
N ALA A 947 60.12 6.12 -12.69
CA ALA A 947 60.11 5.86 -11.26
C ALA A 947 58.87 5.07 -10.81
N THR A 948 57.69 5.42 -11.33
CA THR A 948 56.44 4.67 -11.07
C THR A 948 56.54 3.23 -11.55
N GLN A 949 57.02 3.04 -12.77
CA GLN A 949 57.11 1.74 -13.38
C GLN A 949 58.16 0.85 -12.71
N LEU A 950 59.32 1.42 -12.36
CA LEU A 950 60.37 0.73 -11.61
C LEU A 950 59.84 0.30 -10.23
N ALA A 951 59.12 1.18 -9.53
CA ALA A 951 58.53 0.85 -8.24
C ALA A 951 57.46 -0.24 -8.33
N ASP A 952 56.62 -0.23 -9.37
CA ASP A 952 55.60 -1.28 -9.59
C ASP A 952 56.25 -2.65 -9.82
N ILE A 953 57.30 -2.72 -10.67
CA ILE A 953 58.07 -3.94 -10.93
C ILE A 953 58.76 -4.43 -9.64
N LEU A 954 59.33 -3.52 -8.84
CA LEU A 954 59.97 -3.88 -7.57
C LEU A 954 58.94 -4.39 -6.53
N LEU A 955 57.73 -3.83 -6.51
CA LEU A 955 56.64 -4.33 -5.65
C LEU A 955 56.13 -5.71 -6.10
N ASP A 956 56.04 -5.97 -7.40
CA ASP A 956 55.70 -7.29 -7.94
C ASP A 956 56.76 -8.36 -7.61
N ALA A 957 58.02 -7.94 -7.49
CA ALA A 957 59.14 -8.77 -7.04
C ALA A 957 59.30 -8.84 -5.50
N ASP A 958 58.34 -8.29 -4.73
CA ASP A 958 58.36 -8.20 -3.25
C ASP A 958 59.57 -7.45 -2.65
N ARG A 959 60.19 -6.55 -3.44
CA ARG A 959 61.33 -5.71 -3.04
C ARG A 959 60.85 -4.35 -2.55
N THR A 960 60.00 -4.35 -1.51
CA THR A 960 59.34 -3.13 -0.99
C THR A 960 60.31 -2.05 -0.54
N ALA A 961 61.46 -2.40 0.05
CA ALA A 961 62.45 -1.41 0.49
C ALA A 961 63.05 -0.61 -0.67
N GLU A 962 63.37 -1.29 -1.78
CA GLU A 962 63.90 -0.64 -2.98
C GLU A 962 62.82 0.18 -3.70
N ALA A 963 61.58 -0.33 -3.74
CA ALA A 963 60.44 0.43 -4.27
C ALA A 963 60.19 1.71 -3.46
N PHE A 964 60.32 1.64 -2.14
CA PHE A 964 60.24 2.80 -1.25
C PHE A 964 61.37 3.80 -1.54
N ASP A 965 62.62 3.35 -1.64
CA ASP A 965 63.75 4.25 -1.91
C ASP A 965 63.62 4.98 -3.26
N VAL A 966 63.09 4.31 -4.28
CA VAL A 966 62.82 4.93 -5.61
C VAL A 966 61.80 6.06 -5.50
N LEU A 967 60.75 5.88 -4.68
CA LEU A 967 59.63 6.81 -4.57
C LEU A 967 59.76 7.81 -3.42
N ARG A 968 60.64 7.59 -2.44
CA ARG A 968 60.83 8.42 -1.25
C ARG A 968 61.13 9.87 -1.63
N ASP A 969 62.03 10.06 -2.57
CA ASP A 969 62.49 11.39 -3.00
C ASP A 969 61.63 11.95 -4.15
N ARG A 970 60.65 11.18 -4.65
CA ARG A 970 59.67 11.55 -5.70
C ARG A 970 58.25 11.08 -5.39
N PRO A 971 57.62 11.60 -4.34
CA PRO A 971 56.36 11.07 -3.84
C PRO A 971 55.17 11.32 -4.77
N ALA A 972 55.26 12.28 -5.71
CA ALA A 972 54.22 12.53 -6.72
C ALA A 972 54.35 11.65 -7.97
N ALA A 973 55.50 11.00 -8.18
CA ALA A 973 55.74 10.20 -9.37
C ALA A 973 54.76 9.04 -9.47
N ALA A 974 54.61 8.27 -8.38
CA ALA A 974 53.80 7.05 -8.35
C ALA A 974 52.33 7.31 -8.76
N SER A 975 51.76 6.41 -9.55
CA SER A 975 50.31 6.36 -9.76
C SER A 975 49.58 6.07 -8.44
N GLN A 976 48.29 6.40 -8.37
CA GLN A 976 47.49 6.17 -7.16
C GLN A 976 47.47 4.69 -6.73
N SER A 977 47.44 3.76 -7.70
CA SER A 977 47.48 2.33 -7.43
C SER A 977 48.82 1.89 -6.83
N VAL A 978 49.95 2.33 -7.39
CA VAL A 978 51.29 1.98 -6.91
C VAL A 978 51.55 2.60 -5.52
N ALA A 979 51.14 3.85 -5.31
CA ALA A 979 51.25 4.50 -4.00
C ALA A 979 50.43 3.77 -2.92
N ARG A 980 49.21 3.34 -3.23
CA ARG A 980 48.38 2.56 -2.30
C ARG A 980 48.98 1.19 -2.00
N ARG A 981 49.48 0.47 -3.01
CA ARG A 981 50.19 -0.81 -2.84
C ARG A 981 51.41 -0.64 -1.94
N LEU A 982 52.26 0.36 -2.20
CA LEU A 982 53.43 0.65 -1.36
C LEU A 982 53.02 0.91 0.10
N VAL A 983 52.02 1.76 0.32
CA VAL A 983 51.50 2.06 1.67
C VAL A 983 50.96 0.81 2.36
N ASP A 984 50.17 -0.02 1.67
CA ASP A 984 49.61 -1.23 2.26
C ASP A 984 50.70 -2.26 2.58
N HIS A 985 51.73 -2.42 1.73
CA HIS A 985 52.90 -3.27 2.01
C HIS A 985 53.73 -2.73 3.20
N LEU A 986 53.93 -1.41 3.31
CA LEU A 986 54.64 -0.81 4.44
C LEU A 986 53.87 -0.98 5.76
N VAL A 987 52.55 -0.80 5.75
CA VAL A 987 51.70 -1.02 6.92
C VAL A 987 51.68 -2.50 7.32
N ALA A 988 51.58 -3.42 6.36
CA ALA A 988 51.68 -4.87 6.62
C ALA A 988 53.04 -5.27 7.20
N ALA A 989 54.12 -4.61 6.76
CA ALA A 989 55.47 -4.77 7.29
C ALA A 989 55.71 -4.05 8.64
N SER A 990 54.67 -3.51 9.29
CA SER A 990 54.75 -2.74 10.54
C SER A 990 55.62 -1.47 10.45
N ARG A 991 55.84 -0.94 9.24
CA ARG A 991 56.56 0.32 8.95
C ARG A 991 55.59 1.48 8.72
N GLY A 992 54.63 1.64 9.63
CA GLY A 992 53.55 2.63 9.51
C GLY A 992 54.04 4.09 9.48
N ASP A 993 55.12 4.40 10.20
CA ASP A 993 55.71 5.75 10.21
C ASP A 993 56.28 6.16 8.85
N GLU A 994 56.88 5.22 8.13
CA GLU A 994 57.40 5.45 6.78
C GLU A 994 56.28 5.64 5.77
N ALA A 995 55.19 4.87 5.90
CA ALA A 995 54.00 5.05 5.09
C ALA A 995 53.37 6.45 5.30
N VAL A 996 53.30 6.92 6.55
CA VAL A 996 52.82 8.26 6.88
C VAL A 996 53.76 9.34 6.33
N ALA A 997 55.09 9.17 6.49
CA ALA A 997 56.07 10.12 5.98
C ALA A 997 55.98 10.25 4.44
N TYR A 998 55.85 9.13 3.73
CA TYR A 998 55.65 9.10 2.29
C TYR A 998 54.35 9.78 1.86
N MET A 999 53.22 9.45 2.51
CA MET A 999 51.93 10.06 2.19
C MET A 999 51.89 11.56 2.51
N ARG A 1000 52.59 12.00 3.55
CA ARG A 1000 52.75 13.43 3.89
C ARG A 1000 53.58 14.17 2.85
N ALA A 1001 54.68 13.56 2.38
CA ALA A 1001 55.46 14.12 1.28
C ALA A 1001 54.64 14.17 -0.03
N ARG A 1002 53.81 13.17 -0.28
CA ARG A 1002 52.91 13.08 -1.44
C ARG A 1002 51.78 14.12 -1.40
N SER A 1003 51.16 14.32 -0.23
CA SER A 1003 50.09 15.32 -0.06
C SER A 1003 50.59 16.75 -0.21
N ALA A 1004 51.82 17.04 0.24
CA ALA A 1004 52.45 18.35 0.04
C ALA A 1004 52.58 18.73 -1.44
N VAL A 1005 52.78 17.75 -2.32
CA VAL A 1005 52.93 17.98 -3.77
C VAL A 1005 51.58 17.95 -4.51
N LEU A 1006 50.74 16.92 -4.28
CA LEU A 1006 49.50 16.69 -5.03
C LEU A 1006 48.26 17.41 -4.47
N ARG A 1007 48.38 18.04 -3.29
CA ARG A 1007 47.31 18.74 -2.58
C ARG A 1007 46.02 17.90 -2.49
N ARG A 1008 44.96 18.31 -3.20
CA ARG A 1008 43.55 18.00 -2.88
C ARG A 1008 43.19 16.51 -2.82
N PHE A 1009 43.82 15.65 -3.62
CA PHE A 1009 43.48 14.22 -3.70
C PHE A 1009 44.25 13.34 -2.69
N ALA A 1010 45.49 13.70 -2.35
CA ALA A 1010 46.33 12.91 -1.46
C ALA A 1010 46.11 13.24 0.03
N PHE A 1011 45.51 14.41 0.35
CA PHE A 1011 45.15 14.76 1.73
C PHE A 1011 44.11 13.83 2.34
N GLY A 1012 43.05 13.46 1.61
CA GLY A 1012 42.05 12.51 2.09
C GLY A 1012 42.63 11.11 2.36
N GLU A 1013 43.55 10.65 1.52
CA GLU A 1013 44.22 9.36 1.70
C GLU A 1013 45.19 9.36 2.90
N LEU A 1014 45.90 10.48 3.14
CA LEU A 1014 46.74 10.65 4.33
C LEU A 1014 45.90 10.64 5.61
N VAL A 1015 44.78 11.39 5.64
CA VAL A 1015 43.85 11.41 6.77
C VAL A 1015 43.29 10.00 7.02
N GLY A 1016 42.86 9.29 5.97
CA GLY A 1016 42.40 7.91 6.09
C GLY A 1016 43.48 6.94 6.60
N LEU A 1017 44.76 7.13 6.21
CA LEU A 1017 45.87 6.35 6.73
C LEU A 1017 46.14 6.63 8.22
N LEU A 1018 46.15 7.91 8.63
CA LEU A 1018 46.36 8.32 10.02
C LEU A 1018 45.27 7.75 10.94
N LEU A 1019 44.00 7.78 10.50
CA LEU A 1019 42.88 7.19 11.23
C LEU A 1019 43.00 5.66 11.33
N ARG A 1020 43.38 4.96 10.25
CA ARG A 1020 43.64 3.49 10.27
C ARG A 1020 44.75 3.10 11.25
N LEU A 1021 45.76 3.96 11.43
CA LEU A 1021 46.86 3.75 12.37
C LEU A 1021 46.56 4.26 13.79
N GLY A 1022 45.33 4.77 14.04
CA GLY A 1022 44.93 5.31 15.35
C GLY A 1022 45.56 6.66 15.72
N ARG A 1023 46.16 7.38 14.77
CA ARG A 1023 46.86 8.67 14.99
C ARG A 1023 45.90 9.85 14.80
N LEU A 1024 44.87 9.92 15.65
CA LEU A 1024 43.78 10.89 15.50
C LEU A 1024 44.26 12.35 15.59
N ASP A 1025 45.13 12.69 16.53
CA ASP A 1025 45.56 14.09 16.73
C ASP A 1025 46.38 14.62 15.53
N GLU A 1026 47.15 13.76 14.87
CA GLU A 1026 47.83 14.13 13.61
C GLU A 1026 46.86 14.29 12.45
N ALA A 1027 45.76 13.53 12.43
CA ALA A 1027 44.71 13.69 11.42
C ALA A 1027 43.99 15.04 11.60
N ILE A 1028 43.73 15.47 12.84
CA ILE A 1028 43.16 16.78 13.17
C ILE A 1028 44.05 17.90 12.63
N GLN A 1029 45.34 17.87 12.96
CA GLN A 1029 46.29 18.88 12.49
C GLN A 1029 46.35 18.92 10.96
N THR A 1030 46.37 17.75 10.31
CA THR A 1030 46.40 17.64 8.85
C THR A 1030 45.17 18.27 8.19
N VAL A 1031 43.99 18.16 8.83
CA VAL A 1031 42.76 18.77 8.32
C VAL A 1031 42.76 20.29 8.47
N GLN A 1032 43.27 20.80 9.60
CA GLN A 1032 43.37 22.24 9.87
C GLN A 1032 44.29 22.97 8.89
N ASP A 1033 45.31 22.29 8.36
CA ASP A 1033 46.27 22.86 7.41
C ASP A 1033 45.73 23.03 5.97
N GLY A 1034 44.51 22.54 5.66
CA GLY A 1034 43.79 22.84 4.41
C GLY A 1034 43.21 21.64 3.65
N ALA A 1035 42.39 20.82 4.30
CA ALA A 1035 41.79 19.62 3.69
C ALA A 1035 40.42 19.85 3.01
N SER A 1036 39.94 18.84 2.26
CA SER A 1036 38.60 18.81 1.64
C SER A 1036 37.50 18.55 2.69
N TYR A 1037 36.25 18.93 2.39
CA TYR A 1037 35.08 18.64 3.22
C TYR A 1037 35.01 17.17 3.66
N ASP A 1038 35.26 16.22 2.75
CA ASP A 1038 35.23 14.79 3.05
C ASP A 1038 36.25 14.38 4.11
N ALA A 1039 37.46 14.95 4.06
CA ALA A 1039 38.51 14.67 5.04
C ALA A 1039 38.19 15.29 6.41
N VAL A 1040 37.59 16.49 6.42
CA VAL A 1040 37.10 17.10 7.66
C VAL A 1040 36.01 16.24 8.30
N LEU A 1041 35.07 15.75 7.50
CA LEU A 1041 33.97 14.90 7.97
C LEU A 1041 34.47 13.55 8.50
N MET A 1042 35.47 12.93 7.86
CA MET A 1042 36.10 11.69 8.35
C MET A 1042 36.73 11.86 9.74
N VAL A 1043 37.42 12.98 9.98
CA VAL A 1043 38.02 13.27 11.29
C VAL A 1043 36.94 13.66 12.31
N ALA A 1044 35.98 14.50 11.94
CA ALA A 1044 34.87 14.89 12.80
C ALA A 1044 34.07 13.66 13.27
N ARG A 1045 33.80 12.71 12.36
CA ARG A 1045 33.14 11.44 12.69
C ARG A 1045 33.96 10.58 13.63
N SER A 1046 35.27 10.45 13.38
CA SER A 1046 36.17 9.69 14.26
C SER A 1046 36.30 10.32 15.66
N LEU A 1047 36.27 11.65 15.76
CA LEU A 1047 36.21 12.39 17.03
C LEU A 1047 34.88 12.15 17.75
N PHE A 1048 33.77 12.19 17.01
CA PHE A 1048 32.43 11.95 17.53
C PHE A 1048 32.26 10.53 18.07
N ASP A 1049 32.65 9.52 17.29
CA ASP A 1049 32.67 8.10 17.71
C ASP A 1049 33.61 7.87 18.91
N GLY A 1050 34.66 8.68 19.02
CA GLY A 1050 35.59 8.70 20.14
C GLY A 1050 35.11 9.49 21.38
N GLY A 1051 33.90 10.06 21.36
CA GLY A 1051 33.32 10.83 22.46
C GLY A 1051 33.86 12.26 22.62
N ARG A 1052 34.64 12.78 21.66
CA ARG A 1052 35.19 14.14 21.62
C ARG A 1052 34.31 15.06 20.76
N ALA A 1053 33.03 15.15 21.10
CA ALA A 1053 32.03 15.87 20.30
C ALA A 1053 32.32 17.38 20.17
N ASP A 1054 32.80 18.04 21.22
CA ASP A 1054 33.09 19.48 21.21
C ASP A 1054 34.19 19.84 20.18
N GLU A 1055 35.22 19.00 20.08
CA GLU A 1055 36.31 19.17 19.11
C GLU A 1055 35.84 18.88 17.68
N ALA A 1056 34.95 17.89 17.50
CA ALA A 1056 34.32 17.62 16.21
C ALA A 1056 33.48 18.83 15.74
N ILE A 1057 32.70 19.44 16.64
CA ILE A 1057 31.93 20.66 16.37
C ILE A 1057 32.85 21.81 15.98
N GLU A 1058 33.92 22.05 16.75
CA GLU A 1058 34.88 23.12 16.45
C GLU A 1058 35.54 22.93 15.08
N LEU A 1059 35.87 21.68 14.73
CA LEU A 1059 36.41 21.34 13.43
C LEU A 1059 35.39 21.60 12.30
N LEU A 1060 34.13 21.19 12.47
CA LEU A 1060 33.05 21.44 11.49
C LEU A 1060 32.78 22.95 11.29
N ARG A 1061 32.95 23.78 12.34
CA ARG A 1061 32.83 25.25 12.24
C ARG A 1061 33.88 25.88 11.32
N THR A 1062 35.03 25.24 11.12
CA THR A 1062 36.07 25.76 10.20
C THR A 1062 35.64 25.71 8.73
N ILE A 1063 34.64 24.88 8.39
CA ILE A 1063 34.05 24.77 7.05
C ILE A 1063 33.07 25.93 6.80
N LYS A 1064 33.56 27.17 6.78
CA LYS A 1064 32.72 28.35 6.50
C LYS A 1064 32.39 28.54 5.01
N ASN A 1065 33.19 28.00 4.09
CA ASN A 1065 33.20 28.42 2.68
C ASN A 1065 32.71 27.39 1.64
N GLU A 1066 32.39 26.15 2.02
CA GLU A 1066 31.83 25.18 1.06
C GLU A 1066 30.30 25.20 1.12
N ARG A 1067 29.67 25.24 -0.05
CA ARG A 1067 28.41 25.96 -0.29
C ARG A 1067 27.14 25.31 0.29
N LEU A 1068 27.21 24.14 0.94
CA LEU A 1068 26.09 23.47 1.62
C LEU A 1068 26.65 22.47 2.65
N TRP A 1069 26.20 22.51 3.91
CA TRP A 1069 26.36 21.37 4.82
C TRP A 1069 25.58 20.17 4.28
N GLY A 1070 26.18 18.98 4.36
CA GLY A 1070 25.46 17.72 4.13
C GLY A 1070 24.57 17.35 5.33
N GLU A 1071 23.57 16.49 5.10
CA GLU A 1071 22.67 15.98 6.15
C GLU A 1071 23.45 15.36 7.33
N GLU A 1072 24.51 14.61 7.03
CA GLU A 1072 25.40 13.98 8.04
C GLU A 1072 26.06 14.99 8.99
N THR A 1073 26.37 16.21 8.52
CA THR A 1073 26.93 17.28 9.37
C THR A 1073 25.87 17.83 10.33
N VAL A 1074 24.64 18.01 9.85
CA VAL A 1074 23.54 18.54 10.65
C VAL A 1074 23.08 17.52 11.69
N GLU A 1075 23.06 16.24 11.35
CA GLU A 1075 22.77 15.15 12.29
C GLU A 1075 23.82 15.10 13.41
N MET A 1076 25.11 15.13 13.07
CA MET A 1076 26.20 15.12 14.06
C MET A 1076 26.13 16.32 15.02
N LEU A 1077 25.85 17.53 14.51
CA LEU A 1077 25.65 18.72 15.35
C LEU A 1077 24.38 18.60 16.21
N ALA A 1078 23.32 17.97 15.71
CA ALA A 1078 22.09 17.77 16.46
C ALA A 1078 22.26 16.73 17.58
N GLU A 1079 22.99 15.64 17.34
CA GLU A 1079 23.33 14.64 18.36
C GLU A 1079 24.28 15.22 19.42
N ALA A 1080 25.18 16.13 19.03
CA ALA A 1080 26.02 16.89 19.95
C ALA A 1080 25.26 18.00 20.72
N GLY A 1081 24.00 18.29 20.36
CA GLY A 1081 23.19 19.34 20.99
C GLY A 1081 23.54 20.78 20.58
N ALA A 1082 24.34 20.98 19.53
CA ALA A 1082 24.76 22.28 19.00
C ALA A 1082 23.68 22.95 18.12
N PHE A 1083 22.46 23.09 18.65
CA PHE A 1083 21.29 23.55 17.89
C PHE A 1083 21.41 25.01 17.43
N ASP A 1084 22.05 25.88 18.22
CA ASP A 1084 22.19 27.31 17.90
C ASP A 1084 22.98 27.53 16.61
N GLU A 1085 23.92 26.62 16.28
CA GLU A 1085 24.71 26.67 15.05
C GLU A 1085 23.90 26.24 13.84
N ILE A 1086 23.06 25.22 14.00
CA ILE A 1086 22.12 24.79 12.95
C ILE A 1086 21.13 25.91 12.67
N GLU A 1087 20.62 26.58 13.72
CA GLU A 1087 19.70 27.71 13.56
C GLU A 1087 20.34 28.89 12.83
N ALA A 1088 21.56 29.29 13.20
CA ALA A 1088 22.29 30.36 12.52
C ALA A 1088 22.53 30.04 11.03
N ARG A 1089 22.85 28.78 10.70
CA ARG A 1089 23.02 28.35 9.30
C ARG A 1089 21.71 28.26 8.52
N ALA A 1090 20.62 27.87 9.16
CA ALA A 1090 19.29 27.89 8.56
C ALA A 1090 18.86 29.32 8.19
N ASP A 1091 19.28 30.31 8.98
CA ASP A 1091 19.08 31.74 8.70
C ASP A 1091 19.99 32.23 7.55
N ASP A 1092 21.22 31.73 7.45
CA ASP A 1092 22.14 31.98 6.32
C ASP A 1092 21.73 31.29 5.00
N GLY A 1093 20.69 30.46 5.02
CA GLY A 1093 20.11 29.80 3.85
C GLY A 1093 20.68 28.42 3.54
N ASP A 1094 21.35 27.78 4.50
CA ASP A 1094 21.77 26.37 4.36
C ASP A 1094 20.54 25.43 4.34
N ARG A 1095 20.53 24.53 3.37
CA ARG A 1095 19.36 23.68 3.08
C ARG A 1095 19.17 22.57 4.10
N ALA A 1096 20.25 21.87 4.47
CA ALA A 1096 20.16 20.77 5.43
C ALA A 1096 19.77 21.30 6.81
N ALA A 1097 20.34 22.44 7.20
CA ALA A 1097 19.98 23.13 8.43
C ALA A 1097 18.51 23.62 8.43
N LEU A 1098 18.03 24.13 7.30
CA LEU A 1098 16.64 24.56 7.14
C LEU A 1098 15.65 23.40 7.30
N TYR A 1099 15.87 22.25 6.65
CA TYR A 1099 14.97 21.10 6.81
C TYR A 1099 14.97 20.58 8.23
N TRP A 1100 16.13 20.47 8.87
CA TRP A 1100 16.22 20.07 10.26
C TRP A 1100 15.41 21.00 11.18
N ARG A 1101 15.50 22.32 10.97
CA ARG A 1101 14.68 23.31 11.71
C ARG A 1101 13.19 23.09 11.46
N LEU A 1102 12.78 22.88 10.20
CA LEU A 1102 11.39 22.64 9.83
C LEU A 1102 10.85 21.35 10.49
N ASP A 1103 11.60 20.26 10.44
CA ASP A 1103 11.21 18.99 11.05
C ASP A 1103 11.10 19.10 12.57
N ARG A 1104 12.00 19.84 13.23
CA ARG A 1104 11.91 20.13 14.67
C ARG A 1104 10.69 21.01 14.99
N MET A 1105 10.38 22.01 14.17
CA MET A 1105 9.17 22.82 14.34
C MET A 1105 7.90 21.96 14.20
N VAL A 1106 7.88 21.02 13.26
CA VAL A 1106 6.77 20.06 13.10
C VAL A 1106 6.67 19.13 14.31
N ALA A 1107 7.78 18.55 14.75
CA ALA A 1107 7.84 17.64 15.89
C ALA A 1107 7.42 18.30 17.22
N THR A 1108 7.71 19.60 17.38
CA THR A 1108 7.30 20.41 18.53
C THR A 1108 5.89 20.99 18.42
N GLY A 1109 5.16 20.70 17.34
CA GLY A 1109 3.78 21.16 17.12
C GLY A 1109 3.65 22.60 16.61
N ARG A 1110 4.74 23.25 16.20
CA ARG A 1110 4.80 24.60 15.61
C ARG A 1110 4.71 24.57 14.08
N GLY A 1111 3.89 23.67 13.53
CA GLY A 1111 3.77 23.47 12.08
C GLY A 1111 3.28 24.70 11.30
N ASP A 1112 2.41 25.52 11.88
CA ASP A 1112 1.90 26.73 11.23
C ASP A 1112 2.97 27.84 11.12
N GLU A 1113 3.89 27.91 12.09
CA GLU A 1113 5.04 28.82 12.03
C GLU A 1113 6.05 28.36 10.97
N ALA A 1114 6.24 27.04 10.81
CA ALA A 1114 7.09 26.46 9.77
C ALA A 1114 6.53 26.76 8.37
N ILE A 1115 5.19 26.70 8.20
CA ILE A 1115 4.50 27.10 6.98
C ILE A 1115 4.73 28.60 6.71
N ALA A 1116 4.57 29.46 7.71
CA ALA A 1116 4.76 30.90 7.56
C ALA A 1116 6.23 31.24 7.17
N LEU A 1117 7.20 30.53 7.75
CA LEU A 1117 8.62 30.68 7.41
C LEU A 1117 8.90 30.37 5.93
N LEU A 1118 8.38 29.24 5.43
CA LEU A 1118 8.52 28.87 4.02
C LEU A 1118 7.77 29.82 3.10
N GLN A 1119 6.56 30.25 3.48
CA GLN A 1119 5.76 31.21 2.71
C GLN A 1119 6.45 32.58 2.58
N ALA A 1120 7.09 33.06 3.64
CA ALA A 1120 7.85 34.32 3.61
C ALA A 1120 9.02 34.25 2.59
N ARG A 1121 9.61 33.06 2.41
CA ARG A 1121 10.70 32.80 1.46
C ARG A 1121 10.22 32.57 0.02
N MET A 1122 8.92 32.52 -0.26
CA MET A 1122 8.35 32.38 -1.62
C MET A 1122 8.40 33.67 -2.45
N THR A 1123 8.90 34.78 -1.89
CA THR A 1123 8.94 36.10 -2.54
C THR A 1123 10.13 36.23 -3.51
N GLY A 1124 10.15 35.48 -4.61
CA GLY A 1124 11.06 35.82 -5.72
C GLY A 1124 11.45 34.70 -6.69
N ASP A 1125 11.34 33.42 -6.32
CA ASP A 1125 11.86 32.32 -7.14
C ASP A 1125 10.83 31.20 -7.34
N ARG A 1126 10.58 30.81 -8.59
CA ARG A 1126 9.58 29.77 -8.94
C ARG A 1126 10.27 28.41 -8.98
N GLY A 1127 9.77 27.46 -8.19
CA GLY A 1127 10.15 26.04 -8.26
C GLY A 1127 10.33 25.42 -6.87
N ARG A 1128 11.50 25.59 -6.25
CA ARG A 1128 11.90 24.81 -5.07
C ARG A 1128 11.20 25.19 -3.75
N PRO A 1129 11.02 26.47 -3.38
CA PRO A 1129 10.29 26.84 -2.16
C PRO A 1129 8.82 26.39 -2.16
N VAL A 1130 8.22 26.32 -3.36
CA VAL A 1130 6.87 25.76 -3.57
C VAL A 1130 6.85 24.27 -3.28
N TRP A 1131 7.92 23.58 -3.66
CA TRP A 1131 8.12 22.15 -3.43
C TRP A 1131 8.31 21.81 -1.96
N ASP A 1132 9.16 22.55 -1.27
CA ASP A 1132 9.42 22.37 0.17
C ASP A 1132 8.16 22.64 0.99
N LEU A 1133 7.40 23.68 0.63
CA LEU A 1133 6.12 23.98 1.28
C LEU A 1133 5.07 22.90 1.02
N ALA A 1134 5.02 22.30 -0.17
CA ALA A 1134 4.08 21.21 -0.44
C ALA A 1134 4.42 19.94 0.35
N ASN A 1135 5.71 19.64 0.50
CA ASN A 1135 6.16 18.52 1.32
C ASN A 1135 5.84 18.75 2.80
N LEU A 1136 6.08 19.97 3.32
CA LEU A 1136 5.73 20.33 4.70
C LEU A 1136 4.21 20.26 4.94
N LEU A 1137 3.40 20.80 4.02
CA LEU A 1137 1.95 20.67 4.06
C LEU A 1137 1.52 19.20 4.00
N GLY A 1138 2.24 18.37 3.26
CA GLY A 1138 2.05 16.93 3.20
C GLY A 1138 2.34 16.23 4.53
N GLN A 1139 3.49 16.50 5.15
CA GLN A 1139 3.89 15.99 6.46
C GLN A 1139 2.89 16.39 7.56
N LEU A 1140 2.37 17.62 7.52
CA LEU A 1140 1.36 18.13 8.45
C LEU A 1140 -0.06 17.58 8.19
N GLY A 1141 -0.23 16.72 7.17
CA GLY A 1141 -1.53 16.13 6.80
C GLY A 1141 -2.47 17.08 6.07
N ARG A 1142 -2.01 18.26 5.66
CA ARG A 1142 -2.74 19.28 4.86
C ARG A 1142 -2.59 18.98 3.36
N ILE A 1143 -2.86 17.74 2.98
CA ILE A 1143 -2.66 17.19 1.63
C ILE A 1143 -3.47 17.94 0.58
N ASP A 1144 -4.69 18.37 0.92
CA ASP A 1144 -5.56 19.14 0.03
C ASP A 1144 -4.95 20.50 -0.34
N GLU A 1145 -4.28 21.14 0.62
CA GLU A 1145 -3.63 22.44 0.41
C GLU A 1145 -2.34 22.28 -0.40
N ALA A 1146 -1.54 21.26 -0.09
CA ALA A 1146 -0.36 20.89 -0.88
C ALA A 1146 -0.73 20.60 -2.34
N THR A 1147 -1.78 19.81 -2.55
CA THR A 1147 -2.27 19.43 -3.89
C THR A 1147 -2.85 20.62 -4.64
N ALA A 1148 -3.62 21.49 -3.97
CA ALA A 1148 -4.17 22.70 -4.59
C ALA A 1148 -3.07 23.70 -4.97
N MET A 1149 -2.03 23.82 -4.15
CA MET A 1149 -0.86 24.63 -4.47
C MET A 1149 -0.08 24.05 -5.65
N MET A 1150 0.19 22.75 -5.65
CA MET A 1150 0.93 22.07 -6.71
C MET A 1150 0.19 22.09 -8.06
N ARG A 1151 -1.13 21.93 -8.06
CA ARG A 1151 -1.95 22.12 -9.26
C ARG A 1151 -1.85 23.52 -9.84
N ARG A 1152 -1.89 24.55 -8.98
CA ARG A 1152 -1.72 25.95 -9.44
C ARG A 1152 -0.33 26.20 -10.02
N SER A 1153 0.71 25.57 -9.47
CA SER A 1153 2.07 25.67 -10.02
C SER A 1153 2.20 24.91 -11.34
N ALA A 1154 1.65 23.70 -11.43
CA ALA A 1154 1.62 22.88 -12.65
C ALA A 1154 0.82 23.55 -13.78
N ASP A 1155 -0.35 24.13 -13.46
CA ASP A 1155 -1.16 24.91 -14.41
C ASP A 1155 -0.41 26.16 -14.92
N ALA A 1156 0.55 26.67 -14.13
CA ALA A 1156 1.44 27.76 -14.51
C ALA A 1156 2.70 27.31 -15.29
N GLY A 1157 2.83 26.01 -15.60
CA GLY A 1157 3.90 25.44 -16.44
C GLY A 1157 5.10 24.86 -15.68
N ASP A 1158 4.99 24.66 -14.36
CA ASP A 1158 6.04 24.05 -13.53
C ASP A 1158 6.04 22.52 -13.69
N ASN A 1159 7.04 21.99 -14.40
CA ASN A 1159 7.18 20.56 -14.66
C ASN A 1159 7.48 19.74 -13.39
N ASP A 1160 8.12 20.34 -12.39
CA ASP A 1160 8.45 19.67 -11.12
C ASP A 1160 7.21 19.56 -10.23
N ALA A 1161 6.29 20.53 -10.32
CA ALA A 1161 4.97 20.45 -9.70
C ALA A 1161 4.08 19.38 -10.35
N GLN A 1162 4.16 19.22 -11.68
CA GLN A 1162 3.47 18.13 -12.39
C GLN A 1162 4.02 16.75 -11.99
N ALA A 1163 5.35 16.62 -11.88
CA ALA A 1163 5.98 15.39 -11.40
C ALA A 1163 5.60 15.05 -9.95
N TRP A 1164 5.47 16.06 -9.08
CA TRP A 1164 4.99 15.88 -7.71
C TRP A 1164 3.55 15.37 -7.67
N LEU A 1165 2.65 15.93 -8.50
CA LEU A 1165 1.26 15.48 -8.61
C LEU A 1165 1.14 14.06 -9.16
N ASP A 1166 1.94 13.72 -10.18
CA ASP A 1166 1.98 12.39 -10.78
C ASP A 1166 2.47 11.33 -9.78
N ALA A 1167 3.39 11.71 -8.88
CA ALA A 1167 3.89 10.83 -7.82
C ALA A 1167 2.95 10.74 -6.62
N ALA A 1168 2.21 11.80 -6.28
CA ALA A 1168 1.19 11.79 -5.22
C ALA A 1168 0.01 10.83 -5.53
N ASP A 1169 -0.22 10.51 -6.81
CA ASP A 1169 -1.22 9.52 -7.27
C ASP A 1169 -0.73 8.06 -7.23
N THR A 1170 0.51 7.79 -6.77
CA THR A 1170 1.02 6.44 -6.50
C THR A 1170 0.83 6.04 -5.03
N ASP A 1171 0.73 4.74 -4.70
CA ASP A 1171 0.43 4.17 -3.34
C ASP A 1171 1.39 4.61 -2.21
N GLU A 1172 2.37 5.44 -2.52
CA GLU A 1172 3.35 5.98 -1.60
C GLU A 1172 3.46 7.50 -1.86
N PRO A 1173 3.02 8.36 -0.93
CA PRO A 1173 3.12 9.80 -1.12
C PRO A 1173 4.58 10.19 -1.31
N PHE A 1174 4.88 10.99 -2.33
CA PHE A 1174 6.25 11.37 -2.69
C PHE A 1174 7.05 11.98 -1.52
N TRP A 1175 6.39 12.67 -0.57
CA TRP A 1175 7.00 13.22 0.65
C TRP A 1175 7.50 12.15 1.66
N LYS A 1176 7.15 10.87 1.48
CA LYS A 1176 7.72 9.73 2.23
C LYS A 1176 8.98 9.12 1.59
N ARG A 1177 9.31 9.48 0.34
CA ARG A 1177 10.49 8.92 -0.34
C ARG A 1177 11.79 9.70 -0.07
N ASN A 1178 11.69 10.91 0.48
CA ASN A 1178 12.82 11.80 0.76
C ASN A 1178 12.73 12.41 2.18
N ALA A 1179 12.16 11.67 3.12
CA ALA A 1179 12.42 11.79 4.55
C ALA A 1179 12.97 10.44 4.99
#